data_AF-A0A150AH95-F1
#
_entry.id   AF-A0A150AH95-F1
#
_cell.length_a   1.000
_cell.length_b   1.000
_cell.length_c   1.000
_cell.angle_alpha   90.00
_cell.angle_beta   90.00
_cell.angle_gamma   90.00
#
_symmetry.space_group_name_H-M   'P 1'
#
loop_
_entity.id
_entity.type
_entity.pdbx_description
1 polymer ?
#
loop_
_entity_poly.entity_id
_entity_poly.type
_entity_poly.pdbx_seq_one_letter_code
_entity_poly.pdbx_strand_id
1 'polypeptide(L)'
;MRKLLTFLLGSLLATSNLWAQSISVDISKKQQQFLGAGGTCDSYIGHWLSMSDENRLLASKMVAEDIHLDFVKHYINGRPTEENEKQYNNFTAFVEDIRKINPDIKVQMCVQDIPEDLRRDPDKKKEFDDSDPEIYDKMAQYYYSVIEGFHDRGVQIDELDILNEPGGTGFAVYYGGLYKYSVPKLREMIEDPSINTKGMKMPHIGGTSQWSVLGVIKWFDVWKAEIPEAYDEIDVVSTHGYRNGWDEKNYKDIYDYIDGLPFQNNEQTGKLQKGDGLYEIFEQSEPDYIGDVSMGMRISDAINGGVNHFFIFNINNSSGNNAALLQTPSGGSPVKSKVYDGFKQLTSSYPLGSYCLPERGMKDMELTRVLAMRDGDENVVYLNITNIAPEAQTISIDFNDNGANQGIAAVQSWVSTQAYDIEEVMNLNYTQSVDKISFDASPFSVNTLKITLDPNGGAVSLKPQTIEFPAIEEQFLRSTYTLDAVTSSGLPVQYEVVDGPAVINDGVMTFSGEGQVKIRAYHMGNEEFDGAPSVIRSFKVITGALVNVAKGKTIFSVTNEDANYPAKYLIDGDKINKTSRWITEKDIPLPHEVVIDLEEPYDITGVGMWSGSSDGVYSNPLVGFEMSVEVDGQWIKVLEETDNRNPEYIKFFDKITAQKVKLQVNNLDKGTDTRMRMFELEVYAADDTEIEWNLEEGIVMLGDEIQMEATSSTGEPVTFATSDESIATLNETNLLTIVGAGNVQISATTNTAQGVPVTFNKTLNARKENTITWEQDIAKLAVGGAYSLAAQGGSKVKYLLKEDSDAAILEGSSLRGNEVGNITVIAYAEADQVYIESERLEKAVVVKYQDEIDWSEQVTTLKVGGEVSLTAFSIYTDQEVNFIVDDASIAVVEEGKLVGKSAGSVTLKAMTSETETLFAAVEVSKTFKVETDDVTSVDVPSLDQLVYPNPNNGLFQIRNLKANEVIHVFNGVGVLVKSIDIQDPAGTIDLSDLVKGIYYIKTSNNTNNLKILIK
;
A
#
# COMPACT_ATOMS: atom_id res chain seq x y z
N MET A 1 5.62 17.78 -3.02
CA MET A 1 5.80 19.17 -2.52
C MET A 1 5.06 20.27 -3.28
N ARG A 2 5.10 20.43 -4.62
CA ARG A 2 4.37 21.55 -5.28
C ARG A 2 2.84 21.43 -5.24
N LYS A 3 2.26 20.23 -5.40
CA LYS A 3 0.81 20.01 -5.19
C LYS A 3 0.40 20.12 -3.71
N LEU A 4 1.25 19.62 -2.79
CA LEU A 4 1.09 19.81 -1.35
C LEU A 4 1.16 21.29 -0.95
N LEU A 5 2.04 22.09 -1.57
CA LEU A 5 2.12 23.54 -1.41
C LEU A 5 0.91 24.25 -2.04
N THR A 6 0.35 23.79 -3.16
CA THR A 6 -0.90 24.36 -3.69
C THR A 6 -2.10 24.01 -2.80
N PHE A 7 -2.09 22.84 -2.17
CA PHE A 7 -3.12 22.39 -1.22
C PHE A 7 -3.01 23.11 0.14
N LEU A 8 -1.80 23.34 0.65
CA LEU A 8 -1.51 24.05 1.90
C LEU A 8 -1.48 25.58 1.76
N LEU A 9 -1.03 26.16 0.64
CA LEU A 9 -1.16 27.61 0.41
C LEU A 9 -2.59 28.01 0.07
N GLY A 10 -3.42 27.10 -0.44
CA GLY A 10 -4.86 27.31 -0.57
C GLY A 10 -5.54 27.52 0.78
N SER A 11 -5.09 26.82 1.84
CA SER A 11 -5.63 26.95 3.19
C SER A 11 -5.00 28.08 4.01
N LEU A 12 -3.73 28.43 3.78
CA LEU A 12 -3.06 29.55 4.48
C LEU A 12 -3.45 30.95 3.98
N LEU A 13 -4.05 31.08 2.79
CA LEU A 13 -4.59 32.36 2.27
C LEU A 13 -6.11 32.48 2.41
N ALA A 14 -6.78 31.48 3.00
CA ALA A 14 -8.20 31.57 3.33
C ALA A 14 -8.39 32.43 4.57
N THR A 15 -8.39 33.75 4.40
CA THR A 15 -9.19 34.62 5.27
C THR A 15 -10.63 34.13 5.21
N SER A 16 -11.05 33.34 6.19
CA SER A 16 -12.43 33.20 6.72
C SER A 16 -13.60 33.50 5.74
N ASN A 17 -13.58 32.97 4.53
CA ASN A 17 -14.73 32.94 3.65
C ASN A 17 -15.06 31.47 3.45
N LEU A 18 -15.68 30.89 4.48
CA LEU A 18 -16.44 29.64 4.38
C LEU A 18 -17.43 29.82 3.23
N TRP A 19 -17.15 29.22 2.07
CA TRP A 19 -18.23 28.87 1.18
C TRP A 19 -19.06 27.83 1.94
N ALA A 20 -20.35 28.11 2.18
CA ALA A 20 -21.20 27.23 2.96
C ALA A 20 -21.36 25.90 2.22
N GLN A 21 -20.74 24.85 2.75
CA GLN A 21 -20.91 23.50 2.22
C GLN A 21 -22.34 23.06 2.48
N SER A 22 -22.94 22.47 1.45
CA SER A 22 -24.33 22.05 1.55
C SER A 22 -24.59 20.77 0.77
N ILE A 23 -25.53 20.01 1.31
CA ILE A 23 -26.12 18.82 0.71
C ILE A 23 -27.61 19.09 0.60
N SER A 24 -28.18 18.89 -0.58
CA SER A 24 -29.63 18.94 -0.81
C SER A 24 -30.05 17.66 -1.51
N VAL A 25 -30.67 16.74 -0.77
CA VAL A 25 -31.00 15.40 -1.29
C VAL A 25 -32.42 15.39 -1.86
N ASP A 26 -32.57 15.01 -3.13
CA ASP A 26 -33.89 14.72 -3.73
C ASP A 26 -34.31 13.28 -3.42
N ILE A 27 -35.16 13.12 -2.41
CA ILE A 27 -35.61 11.81 -1.91
C ILE A 27 -36.51 11.05 -2.90
N SER A 28 -36.94 11.70 -3.98
CA SER A 28 -37.77 11.09 -5.03
C SER A 28 -36.97 10.30 -6.05
N LYS A 29 -35.65 10.55 -6.16
CA LYS A 29 -34.78 9.90 -7.13
C LYS A 29 -34.12 8.70 -6.49
N LYS A 30 -34.46 7.51 -6.97
CA LYS A 30 -33.87 6.24 -6.53
C LYS A 30 -33.09 5.62 -7.67
N GLN A 31 -31.91 5.09 -7.37
CA GLN A 31 -31.11 4.30 -8.30
C GLN A 31 -31.33 2.80 -8.01
N GLN A 32 -30.27 2.06 -7.70
CA GLN A 32 -30.32 0.65 -7.33
C GLN A 32 -30.50 0.46 -5.82
N GLN A 33 -30.95 -0.73 -5.43
CA GLN A 33 -30.92 -1.18 -4.04
C GLN A 33 -29.52 -1.68 -3.68
N PHE A 34 -29.04 -1.34 -2.49
CA PHE A 34 -27.90 -2.02 -1.88
C PHE A 34 -28.40 -3.25 -1.13
N LEU A 35 -27.92 -4.41 -1.56
CA LEU A 35 -28.45 -5.72 -1.17
C LEU A 35 -27.58 -6.41 -0.10
N GLY A 36 -26.40 -5.88 0.21
CA GLY A 36 -25.60 -6.33 1.34
C GLY A 36 -24.10 -6.25 1.10
N ALA A 37 -23.36 -6.68 2.10
CA ALA A 37 -21.91 -6.74 2.06
C ALA A 37 -21.42 -8.20 2.04
N GLY A 38 -20.23 -8.39 1.49
CA GLY A 38 -19.51 -9.65 1.53
C GLY A 38 -18.09 -9.50 2.04
N GLY A 39 -17.38 -10.62 2.13
CA GLY A 39 -15.96 -10.57 2.42
C GLY A 39 -15.24 -11.83 2.01
N THR A 40 -13.99 -11.66 1.62
CA THR A 40 -13.10 -12.76 1.28
C THR A 40 -12.44 -13.30 2.54
N CYS A 41 -12.48 -14.61 2.69
CA CYS A 41 -11.68 -15.33 3.68
C CYS A 41 -10.70 -16.23 2.92
N ASP A 42 -9.42 -15.84 2.91
CA ASP A 42 -8.36 -16.54 2.16
C ASP A 42 -7.45 -17.37 3.10
N SER A 43 -6.13 -17.26 2.97
CA SER A 43 -5.08 -18.01 3.65
C SER A 43 -5.12 -17.90 5.19
N TYR A 44 -5.94 -17.00 5.72
CA TYR A 44 -6.13 -16.77 7.16
C TYR A 44 -7.26 -17.58 7.79
N ILE A 45 -7.98 -18.45 7.07
CA ILE A 45 -8.98 -19.35 7.69
C ILE A 45 -8.34 -20.22 8.79
N GLY A 46 -7.08 -20.64 8.63
CA GLY A 46 -6.37 -21.38 9.66
C GLY A 46 -6.20 -20.61 10.97
N HIS A 47 -6.08 -19.29 10.90
CA HIS A 47 -6.05 -18.42 12.09
C HIS A 47 -7.41 -18.30 12.74
N TRP A 48 -8.48 -18.24 11.95
CA TRP A 48 -9.84 -18.27 12.48
C TRP A 48 -10.11 -19.56 13.25
N LEU A 49 -9.80 -20.70 12.62
CA LEU A 49 -10.06 -22.03 13.17
C LEU A 49 -9.15 -22.39 14.36
N SER A 50 -8.03 -21.69 14.57
CA SER A 50 -7.16 -21.91 15.73
C SER A 50 -7.67 -21.23 17.01
N MET A 51 -8.64 -20.31 16.91
CA MET A 51 -9.30 -19.71 18.06
C MET A 51 -10.20 -20.74 18.78
N SER A 52 -10.47 -20.50 20.07
CA SER A 52 -11.44 -21.28 20.84
C SER A 52 -12.85 -21.16 20.25
N ASP A 53 -13.73 -22.13 20.52
CA ASP A 53 -15.11 -22.10 20.03
C ASP A 53 -15.87 -20.81 20.45
N GLU A 54 -15.58 -20.30 21.65
CA GLU A 54 -16.12 -19.04 22.16
C GLU A 54 -15.63 -17.84 21.34
N ASN A 55 -14.34 -17.78 21.03
CA ASN A 55 -13.76 -16.71 20.23
C ASN A 55 -14.19 -16.76 18.76
N ARG A 56 -14.38 -17.96 18.19
CA ARG A 56 -14.95 -18.11 16.84
C ARG A 56 -16.42 -17.68 16.81
N LEU A 57 -17.19 -17.99 17.85
CA LEU A 57 -18.57 -17.50 17.98
C LEU A 57 -18.60 -15.97 18.10
N LEU A 58 -17.69 -15.37 18.88
CA LEU A 58 -17.56 -13.92 18.99
C LEU A 58 -17.25 -13.29 17.63
N ALA A 59 -16.24 -13.79 16.92
CA ALA A 59 -15.89 -13.30 15.58
C ALA A 59 -17.05 -13.46 14.58
N SER A 60 -17.79 -14.57 14.66
CA SER A 60 -18.98 -14.83 13.83
C SER A 60 -20.09 -13.81 14.09
N LYS A 61 -20.33 -13.43 15.35
CA LYS A 61 -21.29 -12.36 15.68
C LYS A 61 -20.85 -11.01 15.14
N MET A 62 -19.56 -10.68 15.26
CA MET A 62 -19.02 -9.42 14.73
C MET A 62 -19.27 -9.29 13.22
N VAL A 63 -19.02 -10.34 12.43
CA VAL A 63 -19.21 -10.24 10.97
C VAL A 63 -20.66 -10.45 10.53
N ALA A 64 -21.38 -11.41 11.11
CA ALA A 64 -22.71 -11.81 10.63
C ALA A 64 -23.86 -11.05 11.29
N GLU A 65 -23.73 -10.65 12.55
CA GLU A 65 -24.77 -9.92 13.30
C GLU A 65 -24.48 -8.42 13.37
N ASP A 66 -23.22 -8.00 13.55
CA ASP A 66 -22.91 -6.56 13.72
C ASP A 66 -22.67 -5.84 12.37
N ILE A 67 -21.97 -6.50 11.44
CA ILE A 67 -21.77 -6.00 10.06
C ILE A 67 -22.89 -6.45 9.11
N HIS A 68 -23.71 -7.43 9.48
CA HIS A 68 -24.73 -8.03 8.59
C HIS A 68 -24.16 -8.54 7.26
N LEU A 69 -23.00 -9.22 7.32
CA LEU A 69 -22.38 -9.80 6.13
C LEU A 69 -23.29 -10.90 5.53
N ASP A 70 -23.58 -10.77 4.23
CA ASP A 70 -24.52 -11.62 3.47
C ASP A 70 -23.79 -12.65 2.58
N PHE A 71 -22.52 -12.38 2.23
CA PHE A 71 -21.70 -13.27 1.41
C PHE A 71 -20.31 -13.55 1.99
N VAL A 72 -19.93 -14.82 2.03
CA VAL A 72 -18.52 -15.21 2.24
C VAL A 72 -17.92 -15.70 0.92
N LYS A 73 -16.76 -15.14 0.55
CA LYS A 73 -16.01 -15.48 -0.67
C LYS A 73 -14.78 -16.30 -0.34
N HIS A 74 -14.50 -17.34 -1.14
CA HIS A 74 -13.25 -18.10 -1.06
C HIS A 74 -12.66 -18.42 -2.43
N TYR A 75 -11.32 -18.51 -2.48
CA TYR A 75 -10.61 -18.94 -3.67
C TYR A 75 -10.39 -20.44 -3.69
N ILE A 76 -10.60 -21.05 -4.85
CA ILE A 76 -10.41 -22.49 -5.04
C ILE A 76 -9.07 -22.73 -5.74
N ASN A 77 -8.28 -23.66 -5.20
CA ASN A 77 -7.04 -24.11 -5.80
C ASN A 77 -7.11 -25.63 -6.01
N GLY A 78 -7.67 -26.05 -7.15
CA GLY A 78 -7.73 -27.47 -7.53
C GLY A 78 -8.99 -28.22 -7.09
N ARG A 79 -9.00 -29.53 -7.40
CA ARG A 79 -10.12 -30.46 -7.20
C ARG A 79 -10.20 -30.94 -5.74
N PRO A 80 -11.35 -31.42 -5.25
CA PRO A 80 -11.50 -32.01 -3.90
C PRO A 80 -10.84 -33.41 -3.82
N THR A 81 -9.52 -33.44 -3.96
CA THR A 81 -8.67 -34.63 -3.78
C THR A 81 -8.04 -34.62 -2.39
N GLU A 82 -7.36 -35.71 -2.01
CA GLU A 82 -6.63 -35.81 -0.72
C GLU A 82 -5.65 -34.63 -0.51
N GLU A 83 -5.08 -34.09 -1.59
CA GLU A 83 -4.16 -32.95 -1.56
C GLU A 83 -4.84 -31.64 -1.12
N ASN A 84 -6.05 -31.35 -1.62
CA ASN A 84 -6.78 -30.11 -1.34
C ASN A 84 -7.91 -30.26 -0.31
N GLU A 85 -8.13 -31.48 0.18
CA GLU A 85 -9.16 -31.84 1.17
C GLU A 85 -9.22 -30.88 2.35
N LYS A 86 -8.05 -30.46 2.84
CA LYS A 86 -7.92 -29.51 3.96
C LYS A 86 -8.52 -28.14 3.63
N GLN A 87 -8.35 -27.63 2.40
CA GLN A 87 -8.91 -26.33 2.00
C GLN A 87 -10.44 -26.36 2.05
N TYR A 88 -11.05 -27.39 1.45
CA TYR A 88 -12.50 -27.57 1.43
C TYR A 88 -13.08 -27.72 2.84
N ASN A 89 -12.45 -28.55 3.69
CA ASN A 89 -12.89 -28.76 5.07
C ASN A 89 -12.75 -27.49 5.92
N ASN A 90 -11.66 -26.75 5.77
CA ASN A 90 -11.43 -25.52 6.52
C ASN A 90 -12.47 -24.44 6.16
N PHE A 91 -12.72 -24.21 4.88
CA PHE A 91 -13.74 -23.25 4.46
C PHE A 91 -15.15 -23.69 4.89
N THR A 92 -15.47 -24.99 4.79
CA THR A 92 -16.73 -25.54 5.31
C THR A 92 -16.90 -25.23 6.79
N ALA A 93 -15.88 -25.50 7.61
CA ALA A 93 -15.92 -25.22 9.04
C ALA A 93 -16.09 -23.72 9.35
N PHE A 94 -15.46 -22.85 8.56
CA PHE A 94 -15.65 -21.40 8.66
C PHE A 94 -17.10 -21.00 8.36
N VAL A 95 -17.68 -21.49 7.26
CA VAL A 95 -19.10 -21.26 6.90
C VAL A 95 -20.03 -21.77 8.00
N GLU A 96 -19.76 -22.94 8.58
CA GLU A 96 -20.53 -23.50 9.69
C GLU A 96 -20.48 -22.62 10.95
N ASP A 97 -19.33 -22.00 11.25
CA ASP A 97 -19.23 -21.03 12.34
C ASP A 97 -20.11 -19.80 12.08
N ILE A 98 -20.07 -19.24 10.87
CA ILE A 98 -20.91 -18.08 10.48
C ILE A 98 -22.41 -18.45 10.52
N ARG A 99 -22.78 -19.65 10.04
CA ARG A 99 -24.16 -20.15 10.01
C ARG A 99 -24.80 -20.34 11.38
N LYS A 100 -24.01 -20.37 12.46
CA LYS A 100 -24.55 -20.34 13.83
C LYS A 100 -25.26 -19.01 14.14
N ILE A 101 -24.90 -17.94 13.43
CA ILE A 101 -25.45 -16.59 13.59
C ILE A 101 -26.34 -16.20 12.41
N ASN A 102 -25.85 -16.39 11.18
CA ASN A 102 -26.62 -16.15 9.94
C ASN A 102 -26.77 -17.47 9.16
N PRO A 103 -27.85 -18.25 9.38
CA PRO A 103 -28.09 -19.51 8.69
C PRO A 103 -28.19 -19.40 7.17
N ASP A 104 -28.56 -18.20 6.66
CA ASP A 104 -28.81 -17.92 5.25
C ASP A 104 -27.60 -17.32 4.52
N ILE A 105 -26.42 -17.28 5.17
CA ILE A 105 -25.19 -16.76 4.56
C ILE A 105 -24.91 -17.42 3.20
N LYS A 106 -24.71 -16.58 2.19
CA LYS A 106 -24.43 -17.02 0.82
C LYS A 106 -22.93 -17.26 0.62
N VAL A 107 -22.63 -18.17 -0.29
CA VAL A 107 -21.25 -18.56 -0.61
C VAL A 107 -20.92 -18.19 -2.04
N GLN A 108 -19.92 -17.32 -2.19
CA GLN A 108 -19.28 -17.04 -3.46
C GLN A 108 -17.97 -17.81 -3.57
N MET A 109 -17.77 -18.46 -4.71
CA MET A 109 -16.56 -19.20 -5.03
C MET A 109 -15.87 -18.58 -6.23
N CYS A 110 -14.54 -18.49 -6.19
CA CYS A 110 -13.76 -17.98 -7.30
C CYS A 110 -12.58 -18.91 -7.58
N VAL A 111 -12.41 -19.34 -8.82
CA VAL A 111 -11.23 -20.15 -9.17
C VAL A 111 -10.00 -19.25 -9.18
N GLN A 112 -9.00 -19.60 -8.38
CA GLN A 112 -7.73 -18.88 -8.36
C GLN A 112 -6.75 -19.50 -9.35
N ASP A 113 -6.41 -20.78 -9.22
CA ASP A 113 -5.46 -21.44 -10.11
C ASP A 113 -6.15 -22.51 -10.97
N ILE A 114 -5.90 -22.50 -12.29
CA ILE A 114 -6.31 -23.57 -13.22
C ILE A 114 -5.63 -24.87 -12.77
N PRO A 115 -6.28 -26.04 -12.76
CA PRO A 115 -5.63 -27.31 -12.42
C PRO A 115 -4.40 -27.59 -13.30
N GLU A 116 -3.31 -28.08 -12.70
CA GLU A 116 -2.01 -28.27 -13.40
C GLU A 116 -2.15 -29.11 -14.68
N ASP A 117 -2.99 -30.14 -14.67
CA ASP A 117 -3.27 -31.02 -15.81
C ASP A 117 -4.05 -30.36 -16.95
N LEU A 118 -4.61 -29.18 -16.73
CA LEU A 118 -5.37 -28.41 -17.71
C LEU A 118 -4.62 -27.17 -18.21
N ARG A 119 -3.38 -26.94 -17.75
CA ARG A 119 -2.57 -25.78 -18.14
C ARG A 119 -1.81 -26.04 -19.43
N ARG A 120 -1.68 -25.01 -20.26
CA ARG A 120 -0.78 -25.03 -21.43
C ARG A 120 0.69 -25.11 -20.98
N ASP A 121 1.01 -24.35 -19.94
CA ASP A 121 2.32 -24.28 -19.30
C ASP A 121 2.12 -24.50 -17.79
N PRO A 122 2.73 -25.53 -17.18
CA PRO A 122 2.60 -25.84 -15.76
C PRO A 122 2.90 -24.65 -14.83
N ASP A 123 3.84 -23.77 -15.23
CA ASP A 123 4.26 -22.61 -14.43
C ASP A 123 3.27 -21.44 -14.54
N LYS A 124 2.43 -21.42 -15.57
CA LYS A 124 1.42 -20.38 -15.81
C LYS A 124 0.07 -20.76 -15.24
N LYS A 125 -0.09 -20.49 -13.94
CA LYS A 125 -1.24 -20.93 -13.13
C LYS A 125 -2.64 -20.51 -13.60
N LYS A 126 -2.74 -19.48 -14.45
CA LYS A 126 -4.01 -18.92 -14.95
C LYS A 126 -4.32 -19.33 -16.41
N GLU A 127 -3.36 -19.86 -17.15
CA GLU A 127 -3.52 -20.18 -18.59
C GLU A 127 -3.89 -21.65 -18.80
N PHE A 128 -5.07 -21.90 -19.39
CA PHE A 128 -5.53 -23.23 -19.79
C PHE A 128 -5.02 -23.66 -21.19
N ASP A 129 -4.92 -24.96 -21.46
CA ASP A 129 -4.47 -25.47 -22.76
C ASP A 129 -5.59 -25.48 -23.81
N ASP A 130 -5.80 -24.34 -24.47
CA ASP A 130 -6.75 -24.22 -25.58
C ASP A 130 -6.39 -25.04 -26.84
N SER A 131 -5.22 -25.68 -26.89
CA SER A 131 -4.83 -26.59 -27.97
C SER A 131 -5.42 -28.00 -27.78
N ASP A 132 -5.83 -28.33 -26.55
CA ASP A 132 -6.55 -29.55 -26.24
C ASP A 132 -8.01 -29.44 -26.73
N PRO A 133 -8.45 -30.28 -27.69
CA PRO A 133 -9.81 -30.19 -28.24
C PRO A 133 -10.90 -30.49 -27.22
N GLU A 134 -10.56 -31.09 -26.06
CA GLU A 134 -11.51 -31.41 -24.98
C GLU A 134 -11.40 -30.44 -23.79
N ILE A 135 -10.61 -29.36 -23.90
CA ILE A 135 -10.32 -28.47 -22.77
C ILE A 135 -11.59 -27.91 -22.11
N TYR A 136 -12.58 -27.51 -22.90
CA TYR A 136 -13.80 -26.90 -22.36
C TYR A 136 -14.67 -27.90 -21.61
N ASP A 137 -14.71 -29.17 -22.05
CA ASP A 137 -15.35 -30.28 -21.34
C ASP A 137 -14.62 -30.58 -20.02
N LYS A 138 -13.29 -30.60 -20.05
CA LYS A 138 -12.46 -30.84 -18.86
C LYS A 138 -12.59 -29.71 -17.84
N MET A 139 -12.68 -28.46 -18.28
CA MET A 139 -12.96 -27.31 -17.44
C MET A 139 -14.37 -27.37 -16.85
N ALA A 140 -15.40 -27.72 -17.63
CA ALA A 140 -16.75 -27.94 -17.10
C ALA A 140 -16.78 -29.03 -16.03
N GLN A 141 -16.09 -30.15 -16.26
CA GLN A 141 -15.96 -31.24 -15.29
C GLN A 141 -15.19 -30.81 -14.03
N TYR A 142 -14.21 -29.91 -14.16
CA TYR A 142 -13.52 -29.32 -13.03
C TYR A 142 -14.49 -28.50 -12.17
N TYR A 143 -15.22 -27.54 -12.75
CA TYR A 143 -16.21 -26.75 -12.00
C TYR A 143 -17.27 -27.64 -11.34
N TYR A 144 -17.76 -28.66 -12.05
CA TYR A 144 -18.70 -29.64 -11.48
C TYR A 144 -18.12 -30.34 -10.24
N SER A 145 -16.87 -30.77 -10.29
CA SER A 145 -16.22 -31.45 -9.16
C SER A 145 -16.03 -30.54 -7.95
N VAL A 146 -15.81 -29.23 -8.17
CA VAL A 146 -15.73 -28.24 -7.09
C VAL A 146 -17.08 -28.09 -6.40
N ILE A 147 -18.15 -27.90 -7.19
CA ILE A 147 -19.53 -27.77 -6.69
C ILE A 147 -19.90 -29.02 -5.90
N GLU A 148 -19.61 -30.19 -6.44
CA GLU A 148 -19.84 -31.47 -5.77
C GLU A 148 -19.04 -31.60 -4.47
N GLY A 149 -17.78 -31.20 -4.46
CA GLY A 149 -16.92 -31.23 -3.28
C GLY A 149 -17.50 -30.43 -2.11
N PHE A 150 -17.98 -29.21 -2.35
CA PHE A 150 -18.63 -28.42 -1.29
C PHE A 150 -20.03 -28.93 -0.94
N HIS A 151 -20.79 -29.40 -1.93
CA HIS A 151 -22.12 -29.95 -1.70
C HIS A 151 -22.08 -31.19 -0.79
N ASP A 152 -21.12 -32.09 -1.00
CA ASP A 152 -20.89 -33.27 -0.15
C ASP A 152 -20.57 -32.91 1.32
N ARG A 153 -20.14 -31.66 1.55
CA ARG A 153 -19.84 -31.09 2.86
C ARG A 153 -20.96 -30.19 3.39
N GLY A 154 -22.13 -30.18 2.75
CA GLY A 154 -23.28 -29.39 3.18
C GLY A 154 -23.19 -27.89 2.85
N VAL A 155 -22.31 -27.51 1.91
CA VAL A 155 -22.18 -26.12 1.44
C VAL A 155 -22.67 -26.03 0.00
N GLN A 156 -23.80 -25.34 -0.20
CA GLN A 156 -24.22 -24.91 -1.53
C GLN A 156 -23.39 -23.69 -1.95
N ILE A 157 -22.92 -23.68 -3.19
CA ILE A 157 -22.30 -22.49 -3.81
C ILE A 157 -23.43 -21.69 -4.46
N ASP A 158 -23.55 -20.42 -4.10
CA ASP A 158 -24.60 -19.53 -4.63
C ASP A 158 -24.10 -18.75 -5.85
N GLU A 159 -22.83 -18.34 -5.83
CA GLU A 159 -22.18 -17.65 -6.95
C GLU A 159 -20.81 -18.27 -7.29
N LEU A 160 -20.49 -18.35 -8.58
CA LEU A 160 -19.23 -18.87 -9.09
C LEU A 160 -18.60 -17.88 -10.08
N ASP A 161 -17.47 -17.29 -9.71
CA ASP A 161 -16.60 -16.58 -10.63
C ASP A 161 -15.67 -17.58 -11.34
N ILE A 162 -15.68 -17.54 -12.67
CA ILE A 162 -14.98 -18.51 -13.53
C ILE A 162 -13.46 -18.51 -13.34
N LEU A 163 -12.86 -17.33 -13.11
CA LEU A 163 -11.44 -17.17 -12.84
C LEU A 163 -11.16 -15.81 -12.18
N ASN A 164 -10.33 -15.79 -11.14
CA ASN A 164 -9.89 -14.57 -10.47
C ASN A 164 -8.86 -13.81 -11.33
N GLU A 165 -9.07 -12.52 -11.54
CA GLU A 165 -8.12 -11.60 -12.21
C GLU A 165 -7.49 -12.18 -13.50
N PRO A 166 -8.30 -12.51 -14.51
CA PRO A 166 -7.80 -13.22 -15.70
C PRO A 166 -6.85 -12.37 -16.57
N GLY A 167 -6.76 -11.05 -16.34
CA GLY A 167 -5.77 -10.16 -16.94
C GLY A 167 -6.38 -9.09 -17.87
N GLY A 168 -5.52 -8.41 -18.64
CA GLY A 168 -5.92 -7.30 -19.51
C GLY A 168 -6.78 -7.73 -20.72
N THR A 169 -7.32 -6.74 -21.45
CA THR A 169 -8.28 -6.92 -22.56
C THR A 169 -7.80 -7.84 -23.69
N GLY A 170 -6.49 -7.98 -23.90
CA GLY A 170 -5.94 -8.92 -24.88
C GLY A 170 -6.28 -10.39 -24.62
N PHE A 171 -6.70 -10.74 -23.40
CA PHE A 171 -7.14 -12.09 -23.05
C PHE A 171 -8.66 -12.28 -23.07
N ALA A 172 -9.43 -11.24 -23.42
CA ALA A 172 -10.89 -11.26 -23.31
C ALA A 172 -11.49 -12.42 -24.11
N VAL A 173 -11.14 -12.59 -25.40
CA VAL A 173 -11.68 -13.70 -26.22
C VAL A 173 -11.24 -15.07 -25.69
N TYR A 174 -9.98 -15.19 -25.27
CA TYR A 174 -9.41 -16.44 -24.74
C TYR A 174 -10.20 -16.93 -23.52
N TYR A 175 -10.37 -16.10 -22.48
CA TYR A 175 -11.17 -16.49 -21.31
C TYR A 175 -12.67 -16.48 -21.57
N GLY A 176 -13.16 -15.67 -22.53
CA GLY A 176 -14.54 -15.72 -23.01
C GLY A 176 -14.91 -17.10 -23.55
N GLY A 177 -13.94 -17.88 -24.04
CA GLY A 177 -14.12 -19.29 -24.40
C GLY A 177 -14.65 -20.14 -23.23
N LEU A 178 -14.21 -19.92 -22.00
CA LEU A 178 -14.70 -20.67 -20.83
C LEU A 178 -16.19 -20.38 -20.57
N TYR A 179 -16.60 -19.11 -20.70
CA TYR A 179 -18.01 -18.74 -20.57
C TYR A 179 -18.82 -19.36 -21.72
N LYS A 180 -18.42 -19.14 -22.97
CA LYS A 180 -19.15 -19.65 -24.14
C LYS A 180 -19.26 -21.17 -24.20
N TYR A 181 -18.20 -21.90 -23.82
CA TYR A 181 -18.12 -23.34 -24.09
C TYR A 181 -18.15 -24.22 -22.83
N SER A 182 -17.61 -23.78 -21.70
CA SER A 182 -17.59 -24.60 -20.47
C SER A 182 -18.81 -24.38 -19.60
N VAL A 183 -19.30 -23.15 -19.45
CA VAL A 183 -20.47 -22.85 -18.59
C VAL A 183 -21.75 -23.55 -19.07
N PRO A 184 -22.11 -23.55 -20.37
CA PRO A 184 -23.26 -24.31 -20.85
C PRO A 184 -23.15 -25.80 -20.56
N LYS A 185 -21.96 -26.40 -20.72
CA LYS A 185 -21.72 -27.81 -20.43
C LYS A 185 -21.87 -28.12 -18.94
N LEU A 186 -21.34 -27.24 -18.07
CA LEU A 186 -21.55 -27.34 -16.64
C LEU A 186 -23.04 -27.30 -16.29
N ARG A 187 -23.79 -26.37 -16.89
CA ARG A 187 -25.24 -26.24 -16.71
C ARG A 187 -25.96 -27.53 -17.12
N GLU A 188 -25.65 -28.08 -18.28
CA GLU A 188 -26.18 -29.38 -18.74
C GLU A 188 -25.89 -30.50 -17.74
N MET A 189 -24.67 -30.59 -17.21
CA MET A 189 -24.30 -31.60 -16.20
C MET A 189 -25.08 -31.45 -14.89
N ILE A 190 -25.32 -30.22 -14.44
CA ILE A 190 -26.07 -29.94 -13.22
C ILE A 190 -27.58 -30.18 -13.42
N GLU A 191 -28.12 -29.88 -14.60
CA GLU A 191 -29.53 -30.06 -14.92
C GLU A 191 -29.90 -31.51 -15.26
N ASP A 192 -28.95 -32.33 -15.73
CA ASP A 192 -29.17 -33.75 -16.02
C ASP A 192 -29.23 -34.59 -14.72
N PRO A 193 -30.40 -35.14 -14.34
CA PRO A 193 -30.55 -35.92 -13.10
C PRO A 193 -29.79 -37.26 -13.11
N SER A 194 -29.34 -37.72 -14.28
CA SER A 194 -28.50 -38.91 -14.42
C SER A 194 -27.04 -38.65 -14.06
N ILE A 195 -26.59 -37.40 -14.17
CA ILE A 195 -25.26 -36.93 -13.76
C ILE A 195 -25.36 -36.37 -12.34
N ASN A 196 -26.20 -35.36 -12.13
CA ASN A 196 -26.44 -34.72 -10.84
C ASN A 196 -27.40 -35.54 -9.96
N THR A 197 -26.92 -36.69 -9.50
CA THR A 197 -27.68 -37.59 -8.61
C THR A 197 -27.87 -37.04 -7.19
N LYS A 198 -27.14 -35.97 -6.84
CA LYS A 198 -27.13 -35.35 -5.50
C LYS A 198 -28.08 -34.17 -5.36
N GLY A 199 -28.64 -33.68 -6.47
CA GLY A 199 -29.55 -32.52 -6.45
C GLY A 199 -28.83 -31.19 -6.18
N MET A 200 -27.59 -31.07 -6.65
CA MET A 200 -26.85 -29.81 -6.66
C MET A 200 -27.61 -28.75 -7.48
N LYS A 201 -27.40 -27.47 -7.15
CA LYS A 201 -27.97 -26.36 -7.91
C LYS A 201 -26.89 -25.66 -8.70
N MET A 202 -27.27 -25.12 -9.85
CA MET A 202 -26.38 -24.30 -10.66
C MET A 202 -26.15 -22.98 -9.91
N PRO A 203 -24.90 -22.60 -9.59
CA PRO A 203 -24.60 -21.29 -9.04
C PRO A 203 -24.86 -20.21 -10.10
N HIS A 204 -25.16 -18.98 -9.67
CA HIS A 204 -25.09 -17.83 -10.57
C HIS A 204 -23.66 -17.63 -11.04
N ILE A 205 -23.48 -17.34 -12.32
CA ILE A 205 -22.17 -17.13 -12.93
C ILE A 205 -21.78 -15.67 -12.82
N GLY A 206 -20.68 -15.42 -12.11
CA GLY A 206 -20.07 -14.11 -12.02
C GLY A 206 -19.16 -13.83 -13.21
N GLY A 207 -19.21 -12.61 -13.75
CA GLY A 207 -18.26 -12.14 -14.77
C GLY A 207 -17.73 -10.76 -14.40
N THR A 208 -16.45 -10.42 -14.39
CA THR A 208 -15.24 -11.10 -14.88
C THR A 208 -14.18 -11.22 -13.78
N SER A 209 -14.48 -10.81 -12.54
CA SER A 209 -13.53 -10.65 -11.43
C SER A 209 -12.24 -9.97 -11.86
N GLN A 210 -12.39 -8.88 -12.63
CA GLN A 210 -11.27 -8.10 -13.13
C GLN A 210 -10.63 -7.29 -12.03
N TRP A 211 -9.29 -7.27 -12.03
CA TRP A 211 -8.46 -6.46 -11.14
C TRP A 211 -8.73 -4.95 -11.18
N SER A 212 -9.43 -4.44 -12.21
CA SER A 212 -9.78 -3.02 -12.34
C SER A 212 -11.21 -2.83 -12.86
N VAL A 213 -11.90 -1.82 -12.33
CA VAL A 213 -13.26 -1.41 -12.74
C VAL A 213 -13.31 -1.11 -14.24
N LEU A 214 -12.36 -0.30 -14.75
CA LEU A 214 -12.30 0.07 -16.17
C LEU A 214 -12.08 -1.12 -17.12
N GLY A 215 -11.46 -2.21 -16.64
CA GLY A 215 -11.23 -3.41 -17.44
C GLY A 215 -12.52 -4.12 -17.85
N VAL A 216 -13.59 -4.01 -17.05
CA VAL A 216 -14.85 -4.74 -17.26
C VAL A 216 -15.53 -4.33 -18.57
N ILE A 217 -15.73 -3.03 -18.80
CA ILE A 217 -16.36 -2.54 -20.05
C ILE A 217 -15.50 -2.89 -21.25
N LYS A 218 -14.17 -2.72 -21.15
CA LYS A 218 -13.24 -3.06 -22.24
C LYS A 218 -13.38 -4.54 -22.64
N TRP A 219 -13.59 -5.45 -21.68
CA TRP A 219 -13.85 -6.86 -21.95
C TRP A 219 -15.22 -7.10 -22.57
N PHE A 220 -16.27 -6.48 -22.02
CA PHE A 220 -17.63 -6.63 -22.54
C PHE A 220 -17.76 -6.15 -23.98
N ASP A 221 -17.07 -5.06 -24.36
CA ASP A 221 -17.05 -4.59 -25.74
C ASP A 221 -16.42 -5.62 -26.69
N VAL A 222 -15.31 -6.25 -26.28
CA VAL A 222 -14.70 -7.35 -27.06
C VAL A 222 -15.63 -8.56 -27.11
N TRP A 223 -16.25 -8.94 -26.00
CA TRP A 223 -17.18 -10.07 -25.98
C TRP A 223 -18.37 -9.83 -26.89
N LYS A 224 -19.06 -8.69 -26.78
CA LYS A 224 -20.20 -8.37 -27.65
C LYS A 224 -19.82 -8.30 -29.14
N ALA A 225 -18.58 -7.92 -29.46
CA ALA A 225 -18.10 -7.84 -30.83
C ALA A 225 -17.67 -9.20 -31.41
N GLU A 226 -16.96 -10.03 -30.63
CA GLU A 226 -16.25 -11.20 -31.14
C GLU A 226 -16.78 -12.54 -30.61
N ILE A 227 -17.34 -12.56 -29.39
CA ILE A 227 -17.81 -13.76 -28.70
C ILE A 227 -19.05 -13.46 -27.82
N PRO A 228 -20.16 -12.97 -28.39
CA PRO A 228 -21.28 -12.42 -27.63
C PRO A 228 -21.90 -13.44 -26.67
N GLU A 229 -21.83 -14.73 -27.01
CA GLU A 229 -22.34 -15.81 -26.16
C GLU A 229 -21.61 -15.90 -24.81
N ALA A 230 -20.39 -15.37 -24.69
CA ALA A 230 -19.71 -15.29 -23.40
C ALA A 230 -20.38 -14.27 -22.46
N TYR A 231 -20.89 -13.17 -23.00
CA TYR A 231 -21.60 -12.14 -22.23
C TYR A 231 -22.98 -12.63 -21.78
N ASP A 232 -23.65 -13.41 -22.62
CA ASP A 232 -24.99 -13.96 -22.34
C ASP A 232 -25.01 -14.94 -21.16
N GLU A 233 -23.86 -15.50 -20.76
CA GLU A 233 -23.74 -16.42 -19.62
C GLU A 233 -23.49 -15.73 -18.27
N ILE A 234 -23.41 -14.39 -18.23
CA ILE A 234 -23.19 -13.64 -16.98
C ILE A 234 -24.53 -13.45 -16.25
N ASP A 235 -24.63 -13.96 -15.03
CA ASP A 235 -25.78 -13.73 -14.13
C ASP A 235 -25.54 -12.51 -13.19
N VAL A 236 -24.28 -12.26 -12.83
CA VAL A 236 -23.87 -11.13 -11.96
C VAL A 236 -22.55 -10.54 -12.45
N VAL A 237 -22.49 -9.21 -12.57
CA VAL A 237 -21.27 -8.50 -12.95
C VAL A 237 -20.43 -8.28 -11.70
N SER A 238 -19.19 -8.79 -11.72
CA SER A 238 -18.20 -8.72 -10.64
C SER A 238 -16.95 -7.95 -11.06
N THR A 239 -16.48 -7.07 -10.17
CA THR A 239 -15.25 -6.28 -10.33
C THR A 239 -14.45 -6.20 -9.04
N HIS A 240 -13.13 -6.06 -9.16
CA HIS A 240 -12.27 -5.63 -8.05
C HIS A 240 -12.11 -4.11 -8.08
N GLY A 241 -11.72 -3.54 -6.94
CA GLY A 241 -11.53 -2.10 -6.77
C GLY A 241 -10.06 -1.66 -6.64
N TYR A 242 -9.09 -2.44 -7.09
CA TYR A 242 -7.67 -2.14 -6.84
C TYR A 242 -7.12 -1.00 -7.72
N ARG A 243 -6.10 -0.28 -7.22
CA ARG A 243 -5.33 0.77 -7.94
C ARG A 243 -6.18 1.98 -8.32
N ASN A 244 -5.85 2.70 -9.39
CA ASN A 244 -6.64 3.85 -9.85
C ASN A 244 -7.88 3.36 -10.62
N GLY A 245 -8.98 4.10 -10.52
CA GLY A 245 -10.18 3.91 -11.35
C GLY A 245 -11.40 3.30 -10.66
N TRP A 246 -11.38 3.13 -9.33
CA TRP A 246 -12.55 2.73 -8.53
C TRP A 246 -13.46 3.91 -8.14
N ASP A 247 -13.40 5.03 -8.85
CA ASP A 247 -14.27 6.18 -8.56
C ASP A 247 -15.74 5.97 -8.98
N GLU A 248 -16.62 6.82 -8.43
CA GLU A 248 -18.07 6.78 -8.66
C GLU A 248 -18.43 6.78 -10.16
N LYS A 249 -17.68 7.52 -10.98
CA LYS A 249 -17.95 7.64 -12.41
C LYS A 249 -17.72 6.31 -13.12
N ASN A 250 -16.60 5.64 -12.85
CA ASN A 250 -16.29 4.39 -13.56
C ASN A 250 -17.22 3.24 -13.14
N TYR A 251 -17.63 3.19 -11.87
CA TYR A 251 -18.70 2.27 -11.46
C TYR A 251 -20.00 2.60 -12.19
N LYS A 252 -20.36 3.88 -12.28
CA LYS A 252 -21.57 4.31 -12.97
C LYS A 252 -21.57 3.97 -14.45
N ASP A 253 -20.43 4.08 -15.12
CA ASP A 253 -20.30 3.68 -16.53
C ASP A 253 -20.60 2.19 -16.71
N ILE A 254 -20.21 1.32 -15.75
CA ILE A 254 -20.57 -0.11 -15.77
C ILE A 254 -22.07 -0.27 -15.53
N TYR A 255 -22.59 0.35 -14.48
CA TYR A 255 -24.01 0.24 -14.12
C TYR A 255 -24.94 0.63 -15.28
N ASP A 256 -24.62 1.72 -15.98
CA ASP A 256 -25.38 2.17 -17.15
C ASP A 256 -25.21 1.23 -18.36
N TYR A 257 -24.07 0.52 -18.46
CA TYR A 257 -23.77 -0.41 -19.55
C TYR A 257 -24.48 -1.76 -19.43
N ILE A 258 -24.57 -2.29 -18.21
CA ILE A 258 -25.00 -3.68 -17.94
C ILE A 258 -26.53 -3.85 -17.93
N ASP A 259 -27.27 -2.75 -18.15
CA ASP A 259 -28.73 -2.72 -18.34
C ASP A 259 -29.51 -3.50 -17.25
N GLY A 260 -29.19 -3.23 -15.99
CA GLY A 260 -29.92 -3.77 -14.84
C GLY A 260 -29.51 -5.17 -14.38
N LEU A 261 -28.47 -5.77 -14.95
CA LEU A 261 -27.84 -6.96 -14.35
C LEU A 261 -27.35 -6.64 -12.91
N PRO A 262 -27.44 -7.61 -11.97
CA PRO A 262 -26.84 -7.46 -10.66
C PRO A 262 -25.36 -7.08 -10.75
N PHE A 263 -24.93 -6.11 -9.95
CA PHE A 263 -23.57 -5.58 -9.98
C PHE A 263 -22.92 -5.64 -8.60
N GLN A 264 -21.70 -6.14 -8.54
CA GLN A 264 -20.94 -6.20 -7.30
C GLN A 264 -19.49 -5.77 -7.48
N ASN A 265 -19.00 -5.03 -6.49
CA ASN A 265 -17.58 -5.06 -6.18
C ASN A 265 -17.35 -6.29 -5.29
N ASN A 266 -16.80 -7.36 -5.85
CA ASN A 266 -16.58 -8.62 -5.12
C ASN A 266 -15.17 -8.72 -4.51
N GLU A 267 -14.38 -7.64 -4.55
CA GLU A 267 -13.10 -7.59 -3.88
C GLU A 267 -12.52 -6.18 -3.77
N GLN A 268 -12.32 -5.71 -2.54
CA GLN A 268 -11.61 -4.47 -2.28
C GLN A 268 -10.78 -4.53 -1.00
N THR A 269 -9.52 -4.09 -1.06
CA THR A 269 -8.66 -4.10 0.14
C THR A 269 -9.09 -3.05 1.16
N GLY A 270 -8.83 -3.28 2.45
CA GLY A 270 -8.91 -2.24 3.48
C GLY A 270 -7.78 -1.20 3.43
N LYS A 271 -6.66 -1.53 2.77
CA LYS A 271 -5.45 -0.70 2.72
C LYS A 271 -5.63 0.55 1.86
N LEU A 272 -4.90 1.63 2.17
CA LEU A 272 -4.84 2.83 1.32
C LEU A 272 -4.60 2.46 -0.14
N GLN A 273 -5.32 3.12 -1.04
CA GLN A 273 -5.19 2.95 -2.49
C GLN A 273 -4.99 4.30 -3.15
N LYS A 274 -4.21 4.32 -4.23
CA LYS A 274 -4.16 5.53 -5.07
C LYS A 274 -5.57 5.91 -5.53
N GLY A 275 -5.85 7.21 -5.55
CA GLY A 275 -7.18 7.74 -5.86
C GLY A 275 -8.07 7.99 -4.64
N ASP A 276 -7.70 7.53 -3.44
CA ASP A 276 -8.44 7.87 -2.21
C ASP A 276 -8.10 9.26 -1.65
N GLY A 277 -7.17 10.02 -2.24
CA GLY A 277 -6.78 11.34 -1.73
C GLY A 277 -6.01 11.29 -0.40
N LEU A 278 -6.01 10.15 0.29
CA LEU A 278 -5.31 9.88 1.54
C LEU A 278 -3.92 9.32 1.25
N TYR A 279 -3.75 8.54 0.18
CA TYR A 279 -2.46 8.06 -0.29
C TYR A 279 -1.50 9.22 -0.58
N GLU A 280 -2.00 10.36 -1.07
CA GLU A 280 -1.19 11.57 -1.30
C GLU A 280 -0.84 12.31 -0.01
N ILE A 281 -1.61 12.10 1.07
CA ILE A 281 -1.42 12.72 2.38
C ILE A 281 -0.48 11.88 3.25
N PHE A 282 -0.68 10.56 3.25
CA PHE A 282 -0.03 9.61 4.17
C PHE A 282 1.00 8.70 3.48
N GLU A 283 1.06 8.68 2.15
CA GLU A 283 1.97 7.87 1.34
C GLU A 283 2.00 6.38 1.77
N GLN A 284 3.14 5.89 2.26
CA GLN A 284 3.29 4.51 2.76
C GLN A 284 3.15 4.40 4.28
N SER A 285 3.13 5.52 5.01
CA SER A 285 2.84 5.53 6.44
C SER A 285 1.32 5.58 6.62
N GLU A 286 0.64 4.47 6.32
CA GLU A 286 -0.79 4.33 6.60
C GLU A 286 -0.99 4.20 8.12
N PRO A 287 -1.49 5.25 8.80
CA PRO A 287 -1.82 5.14 10.22
C PRO A 287 -3.04 4.23 10.36
N ASP A 288 -3.07 3.36 11.37
CA ASP A 288 -4.19 2.42 11.53
C ASP A 288 -5.54 3.17 11.63
N TYR A 289 -5.57 4.36 12.23
CA TYR A 289 -6.80 5.14 12.40
C TYR A 289 -7.45 5.66 11.11
N ILE A 290 -6.80 5.57 9.94
CA ILE A 290 -7.36 6.06 8.66
C ILE A 290 -8.13 5.00 7.86
N GLY A 291 -8.13 3.75 8.34
CA GLY A 291 -8.67 2.62 7.59
C GLY A 291 -10.17 2.75 7.29
N ASP A 292 -10.94 3.26 8.24
CA ASP A 292 -12.36 3.60 8.09
C ASP A 292 -12.60 4.69 7.05
N VAL A 293 -11.83 5.77 7.06
CA VAL A 293 -11.98 6.90 6.13
C VAL A 293 -11.69 6.44 4.69
N SER A 294 -10.59 5.72 4.48
CA SER A 294 -10.26 5.16 3.17
C SER A 294 -11.32 4.17 2.68
N MET A 295 -11.88 3.36 3.58
CA MET A 295 -12.98 2.45 3.24
C MET A 295 -14.28 3.22 2.94
N GLY A 296 -14.56 4.28 3.71
CA GLY A 296 -15.73 5.13 3.55
C GLY A 296 -15.81 5.75 2.17
N MET A 297 -14.68 6.18 1.61
CA MET A 297 -14.62 6.68 0.24
C MET A 297 -14.97 5.61 -0.79
N ARG A 298 -14.35 4.44 -0.69
CA ARG A 298 -14.49 3.36 -1.68
C ARG A 298 -15.90 2.78 -1.70
N ILE A 299 -16.50 2.57 -0.52
CA ILE A 299 -17.87 2.07 -0.43
C ILE A 299 -18.85 3.12 -0.94
N SER A 300 -18.66 4.41 -0.58
CA SER A 300 -19.51 5.49 -1.07
C SER A 300 -19.50 5.56 -2.60
N ASP A 301 -18.31 5.60 -3.20
CA ASP A 301 -18.16 5.71 -4.66
C ASP A 301 -18.71 4.47 -5.38
N ALA A 302 -18.48 3.27 -4.85
CA ALA A 302 -19.03 2.03 -5.40
C ALA A 302 -20.55 2.01 -5.37
N ILE A 303 -21.16 2.27 -4.21
CA ILE A 303 -22.62 2.24 -4.07
C ILE A 303 -23.26 3.40 -4.85
N ASN A 304 -22.70 4.61 -4.81
CA ASN A 304 -23.20 5.72 -5.64
C ASN A 304 -23.13 5.38 -7.13
N GLY A 305 -22.08 4.66 -7.55
CA GLY A 305 -21.88 4.23 -8.93
C GLY A 305 -22.71 3.02 -9.37
N GLY A 306 -23.62 2.48 -8.54
CA GLY A 306 -24.53 1.43 -8.98
C GLY A 306 -24.28 0.03 -8.41
N VAL A 307 -23.31 -0.13 -7.50
CA VAL A 307 -23.02 -1.44 -6.90
C VAL A 307 -24.15 -1.89 -5.96
N ASN A 308 -24.57 -3.15 -6.11
CA ASN A 308 -25.57 -3.81 -5.24
C ASN A 308 -24.93 -4.54 -4.06
N HIS A 309 -23.74 -5.13 -4.23
CA HIS A 309 -22.99 -5.78 -3.15
C HIS A 309 -21.53 -5.36 -3.13
N PHE A 310 -20.97 -5.16 -1.94
CA PHE A 310 -19.58 -4.73 -1.76
C PHE A 310 -18.82 -5.70 -0.86
N PHE A 311 -17.66 -6.17 -1.30
CA PHE A 311 -16.87 -7.18 -0.61
C PHE A 311 -15.52 -6.64 -0.14
N ILE A 312 -15.16 -6.96 1.10
CA ILE A 312 -13.86 -6.64 1.67
C ILE A 312 -12.86 -7.80 1.50
N PHE A 313 -11.63 -7.45 1.12
CA PHE A 313 -10.44 -8.29 1.18
C PHE A 313 -9.52 -7.75 2.31
N ASN A 314 -9.57 -8.30 3.53
CA ASN A 314 -10.18 -9.59 3.95
C ASN A 314 -11.14 -9.47 5.15
N ILE A 315 -11.91 -10.54 5.40
CA ILE A 315 -12.65 -10.70 6.66
C ILE A 315 -11.68 -10.75 7.84
N ASN A 316 -10.62 -11.55 7.74
CA ASN A 316 -9.64 -11.70 8.82
C ASN A 316 -8.19 -11.78 8.35
N ASN A 317 -7.27 -11.40 9.23
CA ASN A 317 -5.83 -11.62 9.07
C ASN A 317 -5.16 -11.96 10.42
N SER A 318 -3.83 -12.04 10.44
CA SER A 318 -3.05 -12.31 11.66
C SER A 318 -2.53 -11.06 12.40
N SER A 319 -2.44 -9.93 11.71
CA SER A 319 -1.66 -8.76 12.13
C SER A 319 -2.49 -7.53 12.56
N GLY A 320 -3.81 -7.53 12.37
CA GLY A 320 -4.73 -6.51 12.91
C GLY A 320 -4.59 -5.11 12.33
N ASN A 321 -3.82 -4.99 11.25
CA ASN A 321 -3.72 -3.76 10.48
C ASN A 321 -4.95 -3.57 9.57
N ASN A 322 -5.02 -2.43 8.88
CA ASN A 322 -6.09 -2.10 7.91
C ASN A 322 -6.22 -3.05 6.69
N ALA A 323 -5.60 -4.23 6.66
CA ALA A 323 -5.79 -5.21 5.58
C ALA A 323 -6.98 -6.16 5.78
N ALA A 324 -7.66 -6.13 6.92
CA ALA A 324 -8.82 -6.97 7.17
C ALA A 324 -9.79 -6.33 8.18
N LEU A 325 -11.05 -6.77 8.22
CA LEU A 325 -12.00 -6.34 9.26
C LEU A 325 -11.54 -6.76 10.65
N LEU A 326 -11.04 -8.00 10.79
CA LEU A 326 -10.66 -8.58 12.07
C LEU A 326 -9.20 -9.06 12.10
N GLN A 327 -8.53 -8.80 13.21
CA GLN A 327 -7.37 -9.59 13.62
C GLN A 327 -7.85 -10.90 14.23
N THR A 328 -7.25 -12.02 13.81
CA THR A 328 -7.44 -13.35 14.40
C THR A 328 -6.08 -13.89 14.86
N PRO A 329 -5.62 -13.52 16.08
CA PRO A 329 -4.36 -14.03 16.61
C PRO A 329 -4.49 -15.51 16.94
N SER A 330 -3.44 -16.30 16.69
CA SER A 330 -3.50 -17.75 16.88
C SER A 330 -3.81 -18.12 18.34
N GLY A 331 -4.93 -18.79 18.58
CA GLY A 331 -5.43 -19.15 19.92
C GLY A 331 -5.91 -17.97 20.78
N GLY A 332 -5.88 -16.74 20.26
CA GLY A 332 -6.35 -15.54 20.97
C GLY A 332 -7.79 -15.18 20.64
N SER A 333 -8.23 -14.00 21.09
CA SER A 333 -9.55 -13.43 20.82
C SER A 333 -9.52 -12.49 19.61
N PRO A 334 -10.63 -12.39 18.84
CA PRO A 334 -10.71 -11.50 17.68
C PRO A 334 -10.64 -10.03 18.13
N VAL A 335 -9.99 -9.20 17.32
CA VAL A 335 -9.88 -7.74 17.54
C VAL A 335 -10.32 -7.02 16.27
N LYS A 336 -11.12 -5.96 16.41
CA LYS A 336 -11.51 -5.11 15.27
C LYS A 336 -10.31 -4.31 14.78
N SER A 337 -10.14 -4.20 13.46
CA SER A 337 -9.33 -3.13 12.87
C SER A 337 -10.18 -1.87 12.69
N LYS A 338 -9.56 -0.75 12.36
CA LYS A 338 -10.30 0.49 12.07
C LYS A 338 -11.21 0.36 10.84
N VAL A 339 -10.81 -0.43 9.85
CA VAL A 339 -11.62 -0.70 8.65
C VAL A 339 -12.97 -1.30 9.01
N TYR A 340 -13.05 -2.08 10.10
CA TYR A 340 -14.32 -2.64 10.60
C TYR A 340 -15.38 -1.56 10.80
N ASP A 341 -15.01 -0.46 11.45
CA ASP A 341 -15.95 0.57 11.88
C ASP A 341 -16.52 1.33 10.66
N GLY A 342 -15.63 1.74 9.74
CA GLY A 342 -16.05 2.37 8.48
C GLY A 342 -16.88 1.43 7.60
N PHE A 343 -16.52 0.14 7.53
CA PHE A 343 -17.28 -0.85 6.78
C PHE A 343 -18.69 -1.04 7.35
N LYS A 344 -18.82 -1.15 8.68
CA LYS A 344 -20.12 -1.25 9.37
C LYS A 344 -20.99 -0.03 9.10
N GLN A 345 -20.47 1.18 9.31
CA GLN A 345 -21.21 2.42 9.09
C GLN A 345 -21.75 2.53 7.66
N LEU A 346 -20.99 2.06 6.66
CA LEU A 346 -21.33 2.23 5.26
C LEU A 346 -22.12 1.07 4.66
N THR A 347 -22.25 -0.07 5.34
CA THR A 347 -22.92 -1.25 4.77
C THR A 347 -24.11 -1.75 5.59
N SER A 348 -24.19 -1.43 6.89
CA SER A 348 -25.22 -1.98 7.79
C SER A 348 -25.95 -0.95 8.64
N SER A 349 -25.66 0.34 8.51
CA SER A 349 -26.33 1.41 9.27
C SER A 349 -27.76 1.74 8.79
N TYR A 350 -28.16 1.17 7.66
CA TYR A 350 -29.47 1.34 7.04
C TYR A 350 -30.10 -0.03 6.72
N PRO A 351 -31.44 -0.11 6.58
CA PRO A 351 -32.11 -1.36 6.26
C PRO A 351 -31.59 -2.00 4.96
N LEU A 352 -31.43 -3.32 4.97
CA LEU A 352 -31.03 -4.09 3.79
C LEU A 352 -32.05 -3.88 2.66
N GLY A 353 -31.58 -3.63 1.43
CA GLY A 353 -32.45 -3.31 0.30
C GLY A 353 -32.81 -1.82 0.19
N SER A 354 -32.22 -0.95 1.01
CA SER A 354 -32.35 0.50 0.83
C SER A 354 -31.87 0.94 -0.56
N TYR A 355 -32.58 1.89 -1.15
CA TYR A 355 -32.20 2.52 -2.41
C TYR A 355 -31.13 3.58 -2.20
N CYS A 356 -30.13 3.58 -3.07
CA CYS A 356 -29.21 4.71 -3.20
C CYS A 356 -29.94 5.91 -3.81
N LEU A 357 -29.72 7.09 -3.24
CA LEU A 357 -30.24 8.38 -3.71
C LEU A 357 -29.11 9.12 -4.45
N PRO A 358 -29.16 9.21 -5.80
CA PRO A 358 -28.07 9.76 -6.59
C PRO A 358 -28.03 11.31 -6.58
N GLU A 359 -29.19 11.96 -6.42
CA GLU A 359 -29.29 13.43 -6.46
C GLU A 359 -29.07 14.04 -5.06
N ARG A 360 -27.83 14.40 -4.77
CA ARG A 360 -27.39 14.90 -3.45
C ARG A 360 -27.12 16.40 -3.37
N GLY A 361 -27.17 17.12 -4.51
CA GLY A 361 -27.04 18.59 -4.54
C GLY A 361 -25.79 19.14 -3.84
N MET A 362 -24.67 18.43 -3.90
CA MET A 362 -23.46 18.76 -3.12
C MET A 362 -22.79 20.02 -3.64
N LYS A 363 -22.42 20.93 -2.73
CA LYS A 363 -21.73 22.18 -3.06
C LYS A 363 -20.51 22.38 -2.16
N ASP A 364 -19.37 22.69 -2.78
CA ASP A 364 -18.10 23.00 -2.09
C ASP A 364 -17.55 21.82 -1.25
N MET A 365 -17.76 20.57 -1.70
CA MET A 365 -17.44 19.33 -0.97
C MET A 365 -16.32 18.47 -1.61
N GLU A 366 -15.24 19.09 -2.07
CA GLU A 366 -14.17 18.37 -2.81
C GLU A 366 -13.48 17.27 -1.98
N LEU A 367 -13.39 17.48 -0.66
CA LEU A 367 -12.73 16.57 0.31
C LEU A 367 -13.73 15.78 1.14
N THR A 368 -14.93 15.58 0.61
CA THR A 368 -15.97 14.82 1.29
C THR A 368 -16.65 13.87 0.31
N ARG A 369 -17.00 12.69 0.78
CA ARG A 369 -17.87 11.75 0.05
C ARG A 369 -19.18 11.59 0.80
N VAL A 370 -20.27 11.57 0.05
CA VAL A 370 -21.63 11.45 0.59
C VAL A 370 -22.30 10.27 -0.07
N LEU A 371 -22.76 9.33 0.75
CA LEU A 371 -23.66 8.26 0.37
C LEU A 371 -25.01 8.51 1.04
N ALA A 372 -26.09 8.50 0.24
CA ALA A 372 -27.44 8.75 0.71
C ALA A 372 -28.34 7.55 0.42
N MET A 373 -28.98 7.00 1.46
CA MET A 373 -29.76 5.76 1.39
C MET A 373 -31.17 5.97 1.95
N ARG A 374 -32.16 5.32 1.34
CA ARG A 374 -33.56 5.35 1.79
C ARG A 374 -34.25 4.02 1.55
N ASP A 375 -34.90 3.48 2.57
CA ASP A 375 -35.74 2.29 2.42
C ASP A 375 -37.12 2.69 1.86
N GLY A 376 -37.48 2.13 0.71
CA GLY A 376 -38.78 2.35 0.07
C GLY A 376 -39.22 3.81 0.06
N ASP A 377 -40.45 4.06 0.48
CA ASP A 377 -41.03 5.41 0.63
C ASP A 377 -41.04 5.86 2.09
N GLU A 378 -40.23 5.26 2.95
CA GLU A 378 -40.15 5.65 4.36
C GLU A 378 -39.69 7.10 4.52
N ASN A 379 -40.11 7.74 5.59
CA ASN A 379 -39.67 9.10 5.91
C ASN A 379 -38.32 9.09 6.64
N VAL A 380 -37.44 8.13 6.36
CA VAL A 380 -36.11 8.04 6.97
C VAL A 380 -35.06 8.02 5.87
N VAL A 381 -34.08 8.92 5.99
CA VAL A 381 -32.91 8.97 5.11
C VAL A 381 -31.65 8.76 5.94
N TYR A 382 -30.74 7.96 5.41
CA TYR A 382 -29.45 7.69 6.00
C TYR A 382 -28.38 8.37 5.16
N LEU A 383 -27.57 9.23 5.78
CA LEU A 383 -26.45 9.89 5.12
C LEU A 383 -25.15 9.41 5.74
N ASN A 384 -24.25 8.85 4.94
CA ASN A 384 -22.87 8.62 5.32
C ASN A 384 -22.00 9.70 4.68
N ILE A 385 -21.28 10.44 5.51
CA ILE A 385 -20.45 11.58 5.13
C ILE A 385 -19.02 11.31 5.59
N THR A 386 -18.16 11.02 4.63
CA THR A 386 -16.75 10.71 4.86
C THR A 386 -15.92 11.97 4.59
N ASN A 387 -15.36 12.58 5.63
CA ASN A 387 -14.49 13.76 5.52
C ASN A 387 -13.03 13.32 5.49
N ILE A 388 -12.32 13.63 4.40
CA ILE A 388 -10.88 13.36 4.27
C ILE A 388 -10.00 14.59 4.51
N ALA A 389 -10.61 15.74 4.81
CA ALA A 389 -9.86 16.94 5.09
C ALA A 389 -9.15 16.84 6.46
N PRO A 390 -7.96 17.45 6.59
CA PRO A 390 -7.27 17.59 7.88
C PRO A 390 -7.93 18.62 8.81
N GLU A 391 -9.01 19.25 8.36
CA GLU A 391 -9.78 20.26 9.09
C GLU A 391 -11.26 19.84 9.14
N ALA A 392 -11.97 20.27 10.18
CA ALA A 392 -13.40 20.01 10.29
C ALA A 392 -14.18 20.71 9.16
N GLN A 393 -15.24 20.07 8.67
CA GLN A 393 -16.07 20.61 7.59
C GLN A 393 -17.49 20.86 8.12
N THR A 394 -17.94 22.12 8.10
CA THR A 394 -19.32 22.49 8.46
C THR A 394 -20.25 22.29 7.27
N ILE A 395 -21.24 21.42 7.43
CA ILE A 395 -22.12 20.96 6.34
C ILE A 395 -23.57 21.24 6.72
N SER A 396 -24.29 21.97 5.87
CA SER A 396 -25.74 22.15 5.97
C SER A 396 -26.47 21.12 5.11
N ILE A 397 -27.55 20.53 5.63
CA ILE A 397 -28.29 19.46 4.98
C ILE A 397 -29.77 19.84 4.91
N ASP A 398 -30.33 19.76 3.71
CA ASP A 398 -31.76 19.84 3.45
C ASP A 398 -32.25 18.73 2.51
N PHE A 399 -33.57 18.56 2.43
CA PHE A 399 -34.22 17.53 1.65
C PHE A 399 -35.36 18.11 0.82
N ASN A 400 -35.53 17.58 -0.38
CA ASN A 400 -36.65 17.90 -1.25
C ASN A 400 -37.24 16.63 -1.89
N ASP A 401 -38.51 16.66 -2.25
CA ASP A 401 -39.19 15.63 -3.05
C ASP A 401 -39.62 16.30 -4.36
N ASN A 402 -38.93 15.99 -5.46
CA ASN A 402 -39.16 16.62 -6.76
C ASN A 402 -39.18 18.16 -6.70
N GLY A 403 -38.26 18.74 -5.92
CA GLY A 403 -38.13 20.19 -5.71
C GLY A 403 -39.07 20.78 -4.64
N ALA A 404 -39.92 19.98 -3.99
CA ALA A 404 -40.70 20.43 -2.83
C ALA A 404 -39.96 20.13 -1.52
N ASN A 405 -39.60 21.17 -0.76
CA ASN A 405 -38.86 21.03 0.50
C ASN A 405 -39.56 20.11 1.50
N GLN A 406 -38.78 19.32 2.23
CA GLN A 406 -39.23 18.40 3.26
C GLN A 406 -38.76 18.89 4.64
N GLY A 407 -39.63 18.81 5.64
CA GLY A 407 -39.25 19.11 7.03
C GLY A 407 -38.43 17.98 7.64
N ILE A 408 -37.53 18.29 8.56
CA ILE A 408 -36.73 17.34 9.34
C ILE A 408 -37.30 17.28 10.76
N ALA A 409 -37.78 16.11 11.17
CA ALA A 409 -38.40 15.88 12.48
C ALA A 409 -37.43 15.32 13.53
N ALA A 410 -36.42 14.56 13.12
CA ALA A 410 -35.41 14.04 14.03
C ALA A 410 -34.09 13.74 13.32
N VAL A 411 -32.99 13.80 14.07
CA VAL A 411 -31.64 13.46 13.59
C VAL A 411 -30.92 12.70 14.67
N GLN A 412 -30.33 11.57 14.29
CA GLN A 412 -29.33 10.87 15.10
C GLN A 412 -28.04 10.81 14.31
N SER A 413 -26.89 10.94 14.97
CA SER A 413 -25.60 10.79 14.28
C SER A 413 -24.57 9.99 15.07
N TRP A 414 -23.77 9.24 14.32
CA TRP A 414 -22.64 8.46 14.80
C TRP A 414 -21.38 8.88 14.07
N VAL A 415 -20.25 8.91 14.76
CA VAL A 415 -18.97 9.30 14.17
C VAL A 415 -17.87 8.30 14.50
N SER A 416 -17.05 7.99 13.50
CA SER A 416 -15.74 7.37 13.65
C SER A 416 -14.65 8.41 13.36
N THR A 417 -13.68 8.53 14.27
CA THR A 417 -12.49 9.41 14.14
C THR A 417 -11.26 8.68 14.66
N GLN A 418 -10.11 9.36 14.74
CA GLN A 418 -8.95 8.81 15.45
C GLN A 418 -9.25 8.51 16.94
N ALA A 419 -10.11 9.31 17.57
CA ALA A 419 -10.43 9.17 18.99
C ALA A 419 -11.59 8.19 19.26
N TYR A 420 -12.44 7.92 18.27
CA TYR A 420 -13.68 7.17 18.42
C TYR A 420 -13.77 6.05 17.39
N ASP A 421 -14.10 4.83 17.82
CA ASP A 421 -14.45 3.72 16.91
C ASP A 421 -15.77 4.03 16.18
N ILE A 422 -16.90 4.05 16.90
CA ILE A 422 -18.20 4.55 16.43
C ILE A 422 -18.96 5.05 17.66
N GLU A 423 -19.14 6.35 17.81
CA GLU A 423 -19.83 6.96 18.97
C GLU A 423 -21.06 7.76 18.53
N GLU A 424 -22.17 7.61 19.27
CA GLU A 424 -23.36 8.46 19.06
C GLU A 424 -23.08 9.86 19.61
N VAL A 425 -23.07 10.87 18.74
CA VAL A 425 -22.72 12.26 19.09
C VAL A 425 -23.90 13.22 18.95
N MET A 426 -25.00 12.79 18.35
CA MET A 426 -26.22 13.59 18.21
C MET A 426 -27.47 12.71 18.30
N ASN A 427 -28.48 13.21 19.02
CA ASN A 427 -29.82 12.62 19.07
C ASN A 427 -30.86 13.71 19.36
N LEU A 428 -31.37 14.32 18.29
CA LEU A 428 -32.29 15.45 18.34
C LEU A 428 -33.67 15.03 17.82
N ASN A 429 -34.70 15.35 18.59
CA ASN A 429 -36.10 15.22 18.18
C ASN A 429 -36.74 16.61 18.22
N TYR A 430 -37.27 17.07 17.10
CA TYR A 430 -37.84 18.40 16.97
C TYR A 430 -39.35 18.37 17.23
N THR A 431 -39.81 19.21 18.15
CA THR A 431 -41.25 19.37 18.41
C THR A 431 -41.99 19.95 17.19
N GLN A 432 -41.31 20.77 16.41
CA GLN A 432 -41.72 21.25 15.11
C GLN A 432 -40.59 21.01 14.13
N SER A 433 -40.91 20.41 12.99
CA SER A 433 -39.93 20.08 11.95
C SER A 433 -39.12 21.30 11.52
N VAL A 434 -37.84 21.09 11.20
CA VAL A 434 -36.92 22.15 10.76
C VAL A 434 -36.65 22.06 9.27
N ASP A 435 -36.32 23.18 8.63
CA ASP A 435 -36.10 23.23 7.17
C ASP A 435 -34.73 22.67 6.76
N LYS A 436 -33.74 22.77 7.64
CA LYS A 436 -32.39 22.27 7.47
C LYS A 436 -31.74 22.01 8.82
N ILE A 437 -30.63 21.28 8.79
CA ILE A 437 -29.72 21.11 9.92
C ILE A 437 -28.29 21.45 9.47
N SER A 438 -27.44 21.84 10.39
CA SER A 438 -26.00 21.93 10.17
C SER A 438 -25.26 21.05 11.17
N PHE A 439 -24.23 20.35 10.72
CA PHE A 439 -23.34 19.61 11.59
C PHE A 439 -21.90 19.76 11.09
N ASP A 440 -20.95 19.54 11.98
CA ASP A 440 -19.54 19.59 11.63
C ASP A 440 -18.93 18.19 11.60
N ALA A 441 -18.52 17.74 10.42
CA ALA A 441 -17.75 16.52 10.25
C ALA A 441 -16.31 16.73 10.77
N SER A 442 -15.87 15.92 11.74
CA SER A 442 -14.50 15.95 12.27
C SER A 442 -13.45 15.76 11.16
N PRO A 443 -12.21 16.23 11.33
CA PRO A 443 -11.10 15.85 10.45
C PRO A 443 -11.00 14.32 10.32
N PHE A 444 -10.70 13.81 9.12
CA PHE A 444 -10.51 12.38 8.87
C PHE A 444 -11.55 11.50 9.57
N SER A 445 -12.82 11.64 9.18
CA SER A 445 -13.94 11.00 9.87
C SER A 445 -14.97 10.37 8.95
N VAL A 446 -15.69 9.39 9.48
CA VAL A 446 -16.88 8.80 8.88
C VAL A 446 -18.09 9.13 9.76
N ASN A 447 -19.03 9.89 9.21
CA ASN A 447 -20.22 10.37 9.93
C ASN A 447 -21.45 9.70 9.34
N THR A 448 -22.23 8.99 10.15
CA THR A 448 -23.51 8.40 9.75
C THR A 448 -24.63 9.16 10.40
N LEU A 449 -25.56 9.71 9.62
CA LEU A 449 -26.74 10.40 10.11
C LEU A 449 -27.99 9.61 9.72
N LYS A 450 -28.87 9.37 10.69
CA LYS A 450 -30.24 8.89 10.46
C LYS A 450 -31.19 10.05 10.65
N ILE A 451 -31.88 10.43 9.57
CA ILE A 451 -32.70 11.64 9.51
C ILE A 451 -34.15 11.22 9.27
N THR A 452 -35.03 11.61 10.17
CA THR A 452 -36.48 11.41 10.02
C THR A 452 -37.11 12.67 9.45
N LEU A 453 -37.83 12.53 8.35
CA LEU A 453 -38.54 13.58 7.64
C LEU A 453 -40.01 13.68 8.07
N ASP A 454 -40.58 14.86 7.90
CA ASP A 454 -42.00 15.15 8.06
C ASP A 454 -42.52 15.89 6.81
N PRO A 455 -43.04 15.15 5.81
CA PRO A 455 -43.47 15.70 4.52
C PRO A 455 -44.62 16.71 4.61
N ASN A 456 -45.35 16.73 5.73
CA ASN A 456 -46.50 17.61 5.93
C ASN A 456 -46.28 18.66 7.03
N GLY A 457 -45.10 18.69 7.63
CA GLY A 457 -44.72 19.60 8.70
C GLY A 457 -44.44 21.00 8.18
N GLY A 458 -45.04 22.01 8.82
CA GLY A 458 -44.59 23.39 8.63
C GLY A 458 -43.18 23.55 9.20
N ALA A 459 -42.17 23.61 8.32
CA ALA A 459 -40.77 23.67 8.72
C ALA A 459 -40.37 25.08 9.24
N VAL A 460 -39.57 25.13 10.30
CA VAL A 460 -39.00 26.37 10.85
C VAL A 460 -37.48 26.40 10.69
N SER A 461 -36.91 27.59 10.55
CA SER A 461 -35.46 27.75 10.51
C SER A 461 -34.89 27.90 11.93
N LEU A 462 -33.84 27.14 12.23
CA LEU A 462 -33.09 27.24 13.48
C LEU A 462 -32.27 28.54 13.54
N LYS A 463 -32.01 29.03 14.76
CA LYS A 463 -31.17 30.22 14.98
C LYS A 463 -29.69 29.84 14.90
N PRO A 464 -28.85 30.55 14.13
CA PRO A 464 -27.42 30.28 14.13
C PRO A 464 -26.80 30.61 15.49
N GLN A 465 -25.71 29.93 15.83
CA GLN A 465 -24.90 30.18 17.02
C GLN A 465 -23.41 30.02 16.71
N THR A 466 -22.56 30.58 17.57
CA THR A 466 -21.09 30.48 17.49
C THR A 466 -20.51 29.91 18.77
N ILE A 467 -19.29 29.36 18.69
CA ILE A 467 -18.45 29.01 19.83
C ILE A 467 -17.37 30.07 20.01
N GLU A 468 -17.21 30.55 21.23
CA GLU A 468 -16.04 31.30 21.67
C GLU A 468 -15.15 30.34 22.47
N PHE A 469 -13.94 30.11 21.99
CA PHE A 469 -12.94 29.28 22.66
C PHE A 469 -11.65 30.09 22.75
N PRO A 470 -11.22 30.56 23.91
CA PRO A 470 -9.97 31.33 24.04
C PRO A 470 -8.75 30.60 23.47
N ALA A 471 -7.70 31.35 23.14
CA ALA A 471 -6.42 30.73 22.79
C ALA A 471 -5.87 29.98 24.01
N ILE A 472 -5.37 28.76 23.81
CA ILE A 472 -4.70 28.00 24.85
C ILE A 472 -3.20 28.29 24.74
N GLU A 473 -2.59 28.74 25.82
CA GLU A 473 -1.14 28.94 25.91
C GLU A 473 -0.40 27.59 25.98
N GLU A 474 0.92 27.60 25.80
CA GLU A 474 1.72 26.39 25.95
C GLU A 474 1.49 25.74 27.33
N GLN A 475 1.45 24.41 27.34
CA GLN A 475 1.17 23.64 28.54
C GLN A 475 2.37 22.79 28.93
N PHE A 476 2.54 22.57 30.23
CA PHE A 476 3.60 21.70 30.71
C PHE A 476 3.17 20.24 30.67
N LEU A 477 4.10 19.34 30.33
CA LEU A 477 3.90 17.90 30.41
C LEU A 477 3.40 17.52 31.82
N ARG A 478 2.36 16.68 31.88
CA ARG A 478 1.70 16.23 33.12
C ARG A 478 0.96 17.32 33.93
N SER A 479 0.79 18.52 33.39
CA SER A 479 -0.17 19.50 33.91
C SER A 479 -1.62 19.14 33.52
N THR A 480 -2.57 19.86 34.13
CA THR A 480 -4.00 19.82 33.81
C THR A 480 -4.43 21.18 33.26
N TYR A 481 -5.39 21.18 32.32
CA TYR A 481 -5.99 22.41 31.78
C TYR A 481 -7.51 22.28 31.74
N THR A 482 -8.23 23.23 32.33
CA THR A 482 -9.71 23.25 32.29
C THR A 482 -10.18 23.99 31.04
N LEU A 483 -11.00 23.32 30.22
CA LEU A 483 -11.52 23.87 28.98
C LEU A 483 -12.74 24.76 29.25
N ASP A 484 -12.73 25.98 28.73
CA ASP A 484 -13.67 27.05 29.09
C ASP A 484 -14.41 27.68 27.88
N ALA A 485 -14.50 26.95 26.76
CA ALA A 485 -15.28 27.38 25.61
C ALA A 485 -16.78 27.53 25.93
N VAL A 486 -17.41 28.52 25.31
CA VAL A 486 -18.83 28.83 25.50
C VAL A 486 -19.53 29.00 24.15
N THR A 487 -20.81 28.60 24.09
CA THR A 487 -21.66 28.89 22.93
C THR A 487 -22.40 30.22 23.13
N SER A 488 -22.70 30.94 22.04
CA SER A 488 -23.53 32.16 22.08
C SER A 488 -24.98 31.91 22.56
N SER A 489 -25.43 30.65 22.57
CA SER A 489 -26.74 30.22 23.06
C SER A 489 -26.73 29.82 24.55
N GLY A 490 -25.55 29.62 25.14
CA GLY A 490 -25.38 29.09 26.50
C GLY A 490 -25.51 27.57 26.63
N LEU A 491 -25.57 26.84 25.50
CA LEU A 491 -25.54 25.38 25.48
C LEU A 491 -24.13 24.83 25.82
N PRO A 492 -24.01 23.68 26.53
CA PRO A 492 -22.71 23.12 26.93
C PRO A 492 -21.86 22.67 25.74
N VAL A 493 -20.61 23.10 25.68
CA VAL A 493 -19.67 22.72 24.60
C VAL A 493 -19.14 21.30 24.79
N GLN A 494 -18.96 20.56 23.70
CA GLN A 494 -18.24 19.29 23.65
C GLN A 494 -16.83 19.48 23.12
N TYR A 495 -15.91 18.61 23.53
CA TYR A 495 -14.50 18.69 23.15
C TYR A 495 -13.98 17.36 22.62
N GLU A 496 -13.07 17.45 21.64
CA GLU A 496 -12.39 16.32 21.01
C GLU A 496 -10.90 16.62 20.90
N VAL A 497 -10.05 15.65 21.26
CA VAL A 497 -8.61 15.70 20.94
C VAL A 497 -8.47 15.26 19.48
N VAL A 498 -8.15 16.21 18.61
CA VAL A 498 -7.98 15.96 17.17
C VAL A 498 -6.61 15.34 16.90
N ASP A 499 -5.58 15.83 17.59
CA ASP A 499 -4.20 15.36 17.43
C ASP A 499 -3.39 15.68 18.70
N GLY A 500 -2.31 14.91 18.91
CA GLY A 500 -1.35 15.13 19.99
C GLY A 500 -1.59 14.33 21.28
N PRO A 501 -0.63 14.37 22.20
CA PRO A 501 -0.60 13.54 23.41
C PRO A 501 -1.45 14.12 24.55
N ALA A 502 -2.75 14.29 24.31
CA ALA A 502 -3.71 14.82 25.29
C ALA A 502 -4.89 13.87 25.51
N VAL A 503 -5.46 13.91 26.71
CA VAL A 503 -6.69 13.19 27.09
C VAL A 503 -7.62 14.16 27.81
N ILE A 504 -8.90 14.15 27.46
CA ILE A 504 -9.93 14.98 28.09
C ILE A 504 -10.84 14.09 28.95
N ASN A 505 -11.00 14.45 30.22
CA ASN A 505 -11.97 13.85 31.13
C ASN A 505 -12.77 14.97 31.80
N ASP A 506 -14.09 14.95 31.66
CA ASP A 506 -15.01 15.92 32.28
C ASP A 506 -14.63 17.40 32.05
N GLY A 507 -14.17 17.73 30.84
CA GLY A 507 -13.74 19.08 30.47
C GLY A 507 -12.35 19.49 30.99
N VAL A 508 -11.64 18.57 31.66
CA VAL A 508 -10.25 18.76 32.10
C VAL A 508 -9.33 17.92 31.23
N MET A 509 -8.35 18.59 30.62
CA MET A 509 -7.34 17.99 29.77
C MET A 509 -6.09 17.63 30.59
N THR A 510 -5.46 16.50 30.26
CA THR A 510 -4.17 16.04 30.80
C THR A 510 -3.23 15.67 29.66
N PHE A 511 -1.92 15.77 29.88
CA PHE A 511 -0.90 15.57 28.83
C PHE A 511 0.00 14.37 29.11
N SER A 512 0.08 13.45 28.16
CA SER A 512 0.81 12.18 28.28
C SER A 512 2.20 12.20 27.65
N GLY A 513 2.52 13.22 26.87
CA GLY A 513 3.78 13.38 26.14
C GLY A 513 3.99 14.83 25.69
N GLU A 514 5.22 15.14 25.27
CA GLU A 514 5.52 16.42 24.62
C GLU A 514 5.03 16.42 23.17
N GLY A 515 4.79 17.60 22.62
CA GLY A 515 4.44 17.77 21.22
C GLY A 515 3.28 18.72 21.01
N GLN A 516 2.89 18.91 19.75
CA GLN A 516 1.70 19.70 19.42
C GLN A 516 0.43 18.96 19.84
N VAL A 517 -0.50 19.70 20.44
CA VAL A 517 -1.86 19.24 20.72
C VAL A 517 -2.84 20.11 19.95
N LYS A 518 -3.81 19.46 19.30
CA LYS A 518 -4.96 20.13 18.65
C LYS A 518 -6.25 19.69 19.31
N ILE A 519 -6.98 20.64 19.88
CA ILE A 519 -8.30 20.41 20.50
C ILE A 519 -9.37 21.11 19.71
N ARG A 520 -10.49 20.41 19.51
CA ARG A 520 -11.68 20.96 18.86
C ARG A 520 -12.80 21.13 19.88
N ALA A 521 -13.36 22.33 19.93
CA ALA A 521 -14.60 22.64 20.62
C ALA A 521 -15.75 22.64 19.60
N TYR A 522 -16.82 21.88 19.86
CA TYR A 522 -17.96 21.74 18.94
C TYR A 522 -19.30 21.67 19.68
N HIS A 523 -20.38 21.98 18.96
CA HIS A 523 -21.74 21.91 19.48
C HIS A 523 -22.75 21.63 18.36
N MET A 524 -23.60 20.62 18.55
CA MET A 524 -24.50 20.08 17.52
C MET A 524 -25.86 20.79 17.41
N GLY A 525 -26.13 21.77 18.26
CA GLY A 525 -27.42 22.50 18.27
C GLY A 525 -28.48 21.84 19.15
N ASN A 526 -29.71 22.34 19.04
CA ASN A 526 -30.90 21.79 19.70
C ASN A 526 -32.17 22.19 18.92
N GLU A 527 -33.36 22.08 19.53
CA GLU A 527 -34.63 22.43 18.89
C GLU A 527 -34.80 23.93 18.54
N GLU A 528 -33.95 24.82 19.07
CA GLU A 528 -34.01 26.27 18.84
C GLU A 528 -32.80 26.81 18.05
N PHE A 529 -31.62 26.24 18.25
CA PHE A 529 -30.36 26.70 17.69
C PHE A 529 -29.73 25.64 16.76
N ASP A 530 -29.19 26.09 15.64
CA ASP A 530 -28.46 25.25 14.68
C ASP A 530 -27.12 24.78 15.28
N GLY A 531 -26.45 23.82 14.64
CA GLY A 531 -25.07 23.47 14.98
C GLY A 531 -24.15 24.69 14.92
N ALA A 532 -23.19 24.78 15.85
CA ALA A 532 -22.19 25.84 15.84
C ALA A 532 -20.95 25.38 15.05
N PRO A 533 -20.38 26.23 14.18
CA PRO A 533 -19.07 25.96 13.61
C PRO A 533 -18.04 25.77 14.74
N SER A 534 -17.30 24.68 14.65
CA SER A 534 -16.32 24.26 15.64
C SER A 534 -15.09 25.15 15.60
N VAL A 535 -14.46 25.28 16.76
CA VAL A 535 -13.25 26.08 16.94
C VAL A 535 -12.11 25.18 17.37
N ILE A 536 -11.02 25.20 16.61
CA ILE A 536 -9.81 24.43 16.90
C ILE A 536 -8.79 25.33 17.61
N ARG A 537 -8.11 24.76 18.60
CA ARG A 537 -6.97 25.34 19.30
C ARG A 537 -5.77 24.43 19.19
N SER A 538 -4.65 25.00 18.77
CA SER A 538 -3.36 24.33 18.70
C SER A 538 -2.42 24.97 19.70
N PHE A 539 -1.73 24.18 20.51
CA PHE A 539 -0.72 24.64 21.46
C PHE A 539 0.33 23.54 21.66
N LYS A 540 1.50 23.90 22.19
CA LYS A 540 2.58 22.94 22.45
C LYS A 540 2.50 22.44 23.89
N VAL A 541 2.69 21.13 24.06
CA VAL A 541 3.08 20.53 25.33
C VAL A 541 4.59 20.45 25.38
N ILE A 542 5.19 21.13 26.35
CA ILE A 542 6.64 21.14 26.59
C ILE A 542 6.92 20.48 27.93
N THR A 543 8.07 19.82 28.14
CA THR A 543 8.47 19.59 29.53
C THR A 543 8.95 20.91 30.12
N GLY A 544 8.29 21.33 31.19
CA GLY A 544 8.86 22.31 32.10
C GLY A 544 10.00 21.64 32.87
N ALA A 545 10.87 22.44 33.46
CA ALA A 545 11.86 21.96 34.39
C ALA A 545 11.17 21.29 35.59
N LEU A 546 11.12 19.96 35.64
CA LEU A 546 10.70 19.28 36.85
C LEU A 546 11.87 19.32 37.83
N VAL A 547 11.83 20.30 38.73
CA VAL A 547 12.85 20.47 39.76
C VAL A 547 12.43 19.67 40.99
N ASN A 548 13.26 18.72 41.42
CA ASN A 548 13.12 18.12 42.74
C ASN A 548 13.52 19.15 43.81
N VAL A 549 12.55 19.93 44.26
CA VAL A 549 12.74 21.02 45.24
C VAL A 549 12.96 20.50 46.66
N ALA A 550 12.73 19.21 46.92
CA ALA A 550 13.04 18.59 48.21
C ALA A 550 14.52 18.22 48.36
N LYS A 551 15.28 18.10 47.27
CA LYS A 551 16.66 17.63 47.30
C LYS A 551 17.54 18.51 48.20
N GLY A 552 18.19 17.89 49.18
CA GLY A 552 19.12 18.53 50.11
C GLY A 552 18.46 19.46 51.14
N LYS A 553 17.12 19.51 51.19
CA LYS A 553 16.35 20.34 52.12
C LYS A 553 16.31 19.74 53.53
N THR A 554 15.47 20.31 54.39
CA THR A 554 15.39 19.93 55.80
C THR A 554 14.24 18.95 56.05
N ILE A 555 14.55 17.82 56.71
CA ILE A 555 13.51 16.97 57.32
C ILE A 555 13.02 17.68 58.60
N PHE A 556 11.79 18.21 58.56
CA PHE A 556 11.17 18.93 59.67
C PHE A 556 10.77 17.99 60.81
N SER A 557 10.15 16.86 60.46
CA SER A 557 9.79 15.80 61.39
C SER A 557 9.70 14.46 60.69
N VAL A 558 9.97 13.38 61.42
CA VAL A 558 9.85 12.02 60.90
C VAL A 558 9.45 11.05 62.01
N THR A 559 8.70 10.01 61.67
CA THR A 559 8.38 8.90 62.57
C THR A 559 9.61 8.03 62.74
N ASN A 560 10.16 7.94 63.95
CA ASN A 560 11.22 7.02 64.39
C ASN A 560 12.17 6.48 63.31
N GLU A 561 13.44 6.89 63.31
CA GLU A 561 14.44 6.47 62.32
C GLU A 561 15.46 5.48 62.86
N ASP A 562 15.85 4.48 62.05
CA ASP A 562 17.02 3.65 62.33
C ASP A 562 18.29 4.50 62.18
N ALA A 563 19.16 4.49 63.20
CA ALA A 563 20.37 5.32 63.23
C ALA A 563 21.33 5.09 62.05
N ASN A 564 21.27 3.93 61.38
CA ASN A 564 22.10 3.64 60.20
C ASN A 564 21.44 4.09 58.89
N TYR A 565 20.14 4.40 58.93
CA TYR A 565 19.30 4.72 57.77
C TYR A 565 18.36 5.90 58.08
N PRO A 566 18.91 7.08 58.44
CA PRO A 566 18.14 8.27 58.79
C PRO A 566 17.32 8.84 57.63
N ALA A 567 16.30 9.63 57.95
CA ALA A 567 15.35 10.19 57.00
C ALA A 567 15.95 11.17 55.98
N LYS A 568 17.12 11.78 56.29
CA LYS A 568 17.84 12.67 55.37
C LYS A 568 18.20 12.02 54.03
N TYR A 569 18.27 10.69 53.99
CA TYR A 569 18.55 9.95 52.76
C TYR A 569 17.36 9.94 51.79
N LEU A 570 16.15 10.27 52.25
CA LEU A 570 14.99 10.42 51.35
C LEU A 570 15.13 11.54 50.33
N ILE A 571 16.04 12.48 50.55
CA ILE A 571 16.09 13.72 49.80
C ILE A 571 17.52 14.02 49.36
N ASP A 572 18.37 13.01 49.21
CA ASP A 572 19.75 13.21 48.78
C ASP A 572 19.94 12.97 47.27
N GLY A 573 18.91 12.46 46.60
CA GLY A 573 18.89 12.18 45.17
C GLY A 573 19.41 10.79 44.80
N ASP A 574 19.79 9.95 45.77
CA ASP A 574 20.24 8.58 45.51
C ASP A 574 19.07 7.58 45.57
N LYS A 575 18.51 7.30 44.40
CA LYS A 575 17.35 6.41 44.24
C LYS A 575 17.68 4.92 44.34
N ILE A 576 18.96 4.56 44.41
CA ILE A 576 19.42 3.22 44.06
C ILE A 576 20.18 2.55 45.21
N ASN A 577 21.06 3.30 45.86
CA ASN A 577 22.01 2.73 46.78
C ASN A 577 21.34 2.29 48.09
N LYS A 578 21.44 1.01 48.45
CA LYS A 578 20.87 0.48 49.70
C LYS A 578 21.40 1.09 51.00
N THR A 579 22.52 1.81 50.95
CA THR A 579 23.02 2.58 52.10
C THR A 579 22.45 4.00 52.15
N SER A 580 21.84 4.48 51.08
CA SER A 580 21.05 5.71 51.04
C SER A 580 19.56 5.37 51.00
N ARG A 581 18.98 5.22 52.18
CA ARG A 581 17.53 5.06 52.35
C ARG A 581 17.15 5.38 53.77
N TRP A 582 15.91 5.80 53.95
CA TRP A 582 15.29 5.83 55.25
C TRP A 582 14.73 4.46 55.61
N ILE A 583 14.98 4.02 56.85
CA ILE A 583 14.31 2.88 57.46
C ILE A 583 13.72 3.32 58.80
N THR A 584 12.45 3.00 59.05
CA THR A 584 11.86 3.24 60.38
C THR A 584 12.36 2.21 61.40
N GLU A 585 12.40 2.58 62.68
CA GLU A 585 12.72 1.64 63.75
C GLU A 585 11.79 0.42 63.75
N LYS A 586 12.28 -0.69 64.33
CA LYS A 586 11.54 -1.94 64.39
C LYS A 586 10.34 -1.84 65.35
N ASP A 587 9.26 -2.55 65.03
CA ASP A 587 8.07 -2.72 65.87
C ASP A 587 7.26 -1.43 66.12
N ILE A 588 7.43 -0.41 65.25
CA ILE A 588 6.61 0.82 65.25
C ILE A 588 5.32 0.57 64.44
N PRO A 589 4.13 0.84 65.00
CA PRO A 589 2.86 0.69 64.27
C PRO A 589 2.69 1.78 63.21
N LEU A 590 1.98 1.45 62.11
CA LEU A 590 1.53 2.44 61.13
C LEU A 590 0.53 3.43 61.75
N PRO A 591 0.42 4.68 61.23
CA PRO A 591 1.09 5.19 60.05
C PRO A 591 2.52 5.70 60.31
N HIS A 592 3.35 5.71 59.27
CA HIS A 592 4.66 6.38 59.29
C HIS A 592 4.57 7.70 58.56
N GLU A 593 5.13 8.75 59.14
CA GLU A 593 5.07 10.10 58.61
C GLU A 593 6.47 10.71 58.44
N VAL A 594 6.65 11.47 57.36
CA VAL A 594 7.77 12.39 57.17
C VAL A 594 7.26 13.74 56.66
N VAL A 595 7.76 14.82 57.25
CA VAL A 595 7.52 16.21 56.83
C VAL A 595 8.83 16.81 56.37
N ILE A 596 8.83 17.35 55.15
CA ILE A 596 9.94 18.09 54.55
C ILE A 596 9.59 19.58 54.63
N ASP A 597 10.53 20.39 55.09
CA ASP A 597 10.50 21.85 54.95
C ASP A 597 11.35 22.22 53.74
N LEU A 598 10.70 22.74 52.70
CA LEU A 598 11.35 23.19 51.47
C LEU A 598 12.11 24.51 51.66
N GLU A 599 12.04 25.09 52.86
CA GLU A 599 12.67 26.34 53.34
C GLU A 599 12.01 27.62 52.80
N GLU A 600 11.34 27.53 51.66
CA GLU A 600 10.53 28.58 51.04
C GLU A 600 9.33 27.97 50.29
N PRO A 601 8.29 28.76 49.94
CA PRO A 601 7.16 28.26 49.16
C PRO A 601 7.55 27.93 47.71
N TYR A 602 7.12 26.76 47.23
CA TYR A 602 7.23 26.37 45.82
C TYR A 602 5.88 26.01 45.24
N ASP A 603 5.74 26.16 43.92
CA ASP A 603 4.57 25.72 43.15
C ASP A 603 4.68 24.23 42.85
N ILE A 604 4.28 23.41 43.82
CA ILE A 604 4.41 21.96 43.79
C ILE A 604 3.38 21.39 42.81
N THR A 605 3.84 20.53 41.91
CA THR A 605 3.03 19.90 40.85
C THR A 605 3.11 18.38 40.89
N GLY A 606 3.97 17.79 41.71
CA GLY A 606 4.03 16.33 41.83
C GLY A 606 4.96 15.80 42.90
N VAL A 607 4.98 14.47 42.99
CA VAL A 607 5.82 13.69 43.91
C VAL A 607 6.38 12.46 43.22
N GLY A 608 7.61 12.09 43.55
CA GLY A 608 8.26 10.85 43.15
C GLY A 608 8.70 10.04 44.37
N MET A 609 8.56 8.72 44.32
CA MET A 609 8.82 7.81 45.42
C MET A 609 9.55 6.57 44.94
N TRP A 610 10.68 6.24 45.57
CA TRP A 610 11.46 5.03 45.29
C TRP A 610 11.55 4.17 46.55
N SER A 611 10.90 3.01 46.55
CA SER A 611 10.96 2.01 47.61
C SER A 611 11.63 0.69 47.18
N GLY A 612 12.22 0.65 45.98
CA GLY A 612 12.97 -0.49 45.42
C GLY A 612 14.48 -0.27 45.29
N SER A 613 15.27 -1.35 45.26
CA SER A 613 16.72 -1.36 45.03
C SER A 613 17.07 -1.93 43.66
N SER A 614 18.13 -1.39 43.04
CA SER A 614 18.60 -1.84 41.71
C SER A 614 19.18 -3.26 41.67
N ASP A 615 19.49 -3.85 42.82
CA ASP A 615 20.01 -5.21 42.93
C ASP A 615 18.89 -6.28 42.93
N GLY A 616 17.62 -5.86 42.84
CA GLY A 616 16.44 -6.73 42.83
C GLY A 616 16.14 -7.42 44.16
N VAL A 617 16.89 -7.10 45.23
CA VAL A 617 16.77 -7.76 46.55
C VAL A 617 15.63 -7.15 47.38
N TYR A 618 15.29 -5.88 47.15
CA TYR A 618 14.18 -5.21 47.82
C TYR A 618 13.37 -4.41 46.80
N SER A 619 12.12 -4.79 46.54
CA SER A 619 11.28 -4.14 45.52
C SER A 619 9.83 -4.07 45.99
N ASN A 620 9.60 -3.76 47.27
CA ASN A 620 8.25 -3.79 47.81
C ASN A 620 7.61 -2.40 47.66
N PRO A 621 6.38 -2.31 47.13
CA PRO A 621 5.66 -1.04 46.98
C PRO A 621 5.17 -0.49 48.32
N LEU A 622 5.06 0.83 48.41
CA LEU A 622 4.20 1.49 49.40
C LEU A 622 2.75 1.27 48.93
N VAL A 623 1.95 0.52 49.67
CA VAL A 623 0.61 0.10 49.21
C VAL A 623 -0.42 1.20 49.37
N GLY A 624 -0.45 1.82 50.55
CA GLY A 624 -1.39 2.90 50.85
C GLY A 624 -0.69 4.07 51.53
N PHE A 625 -0.82 5.26 50.98
CA PHE A 625 -0.16 6.47 51.47
C PHE A 625 -0.91 7.74 51.04
N GLU A 626 -0.65 8.82 51.75
CA GLU A 626 -1.24 10.14 51.52
C GLU A 626 -0.13 11.20 51.46
N MET A 627 -0.31 12.15 50.55
CA MET A 627 0.55 13.33 50.41
C MET A 627 -0.29 14.55 50.78
N SER A 628 0.21 15.37 51.69
CA SER A 628 -0.40 16.65 52.05
C SER A 628 0.62 17.79 51.98
N VAL A 629 0.15 19.00 51.74
CA VAL A 629 0.97 20.22 51.79
C VAL A 629 0.37 21.22 52.78
N GLU A 630 1.19 22.06 53.39
CA GLU A 630 0.74 23.07 54.36
C GLU A 630 0.45 24.40 53.65
N VAL A 631 -0.83 24.83 53.69
CA VAL A 631 -1.30 26.12 53.16
C VAL A 631 -2.03 26.86 54.27
N ASP A 632 -1.63 28.10 54.57
CA ASP A 632 -2.21 28.93 55.64
C ASP A 632 -2.30 28.22 57.02
N GLY A 633 -1.33 27.36 57.32
CA GLY A 633 -1.28 26.57 58.56
C GLY A 633 -2.26 25.39 58.62
N GLN A 634 -2.89 25.03 57.49
CA GLN A 634 -3.73 23.85 57.34
C GLN A 634 -3.09 22.85 56.38
N TRP A 635 -3.19 21.56 56.71
CA TRP A 635 -2.75 20.48 55.82
C TRP A 635 -3.84 20.20 54.79
N ILE A 636 -3.53 20.45 53.53
CA ILE A 636 -4.38 20.13 52.37
C ILE A 636 -3.86 18.83 51.77
N LYS A 637 -4.73 17.82 51.66
CA LYS A 637 -4.40 16.56 51.00
C LYS A 637 -4.38 16.75 49.48
N VAL A 638 -3.28 16.38 48.84
CA VAL A 638 -3.06 16.54 47.39
C VAL A 638 -2.99 15.20 46.65
N LEU A 639 -2.75 14.10 47.38
CA LEU A 639 -2.75 12.75 46.84
C LEU A 639 -3.16 11.76 47.92
N GLU A 640 -3.94 10.75 47.53
CA GLU A 640 -4.24 9.57 48.33
C GLU A 640 -4.15 8.35 47.41
N GLU A 641 -3.36 7.36 47.83
CA GLU A 641 -3.29 6.06 47.18
C GLU A 641 -3.64 4.96 48.17
N THR A 642 -4.45 4.00 47.72
CA THR A 642 -4.92 2.90 48.56
C THR A 642 -4.40 1.54 48.12
N ASP A 643 -3.97 1.41 46.85
CA ASP A 643 -3.58 0.12 46.28
C ASP A 643 -2.39 0.15 45.32
N ASN A 644 -1.39 0.99 45.61
CA ASN A 644 -0.19 1.02 44.77
C ASN A 644 0.58 -0.31 44.83
N ARG A 645 0.98 -0.80 43.66
CA ARG A 645 1.75 -2.03 43.47
C ARG A 645 3.14 -1.80 42.89
N ASN A 646 3.50 -0.54 42.62
CA ASN A 646 4.78 -0.18 42.02
C ASN A 646 5.77 0.31 43.08
N PRO A 647 7.00 -0.23 43.13
CA PRO A 647 8.05 0.23 44.03
C PRO A 647 8.69 1.55 43.58
N GLU A 648 8.42 1.96 42.35
CA GLU A 648 8.71 3.29 41.83
C GLU A 648 7.37 3.95 41.50
N TYR A 649 7.09 5.09 42.12
CA TYR A 649 5.81 5.75 42.00
C TYR A 649 6.02 7.23 41.75
N ILE A 650 5.48 7.73 40.64
CA ILE A 650 5.50 9.16 40.31
C ILE A 650 4.07 9.58 40.01
N LYS A 651 3.64 10.68 40.61
CA LYS A 651 2.30 11.24 40.38
C LYS A 651 2.35 12.76 40.39
N PHE A 652 1.66 13.34 39.43
CA PHE A 652 1.44 14.78 39.33
C PHE A 652 0.00 15.11 39.76
N PHE A 653 -0.18 16.31 40.28
CA PHE A 653 -1.45 16.85 40.77
C PHE A 653 -1.52 18.35 40.48
N ASP A 654 -2.70 18.96 40.67
CA ASP A 654 -2.89 20.39 40.43
C ASP A 654 -1.88 21.23 41.22
N LYS A 655 -1.32 22.23 40.54
CA LYS A 655 -0.32 23.15 41.11
C LYS A 655 -0.81 23.71 42.44
N ILE A 656 0.01 23.59 43.48
CA ILE A 656 -0.26 24.12 44.80
C ILE A 656 1.00 24.74 45.42
N THR A 657 0.89 26.00 45.81
CA THR A 657 2.00 26.73 46.43
C THR A 657 2.11 26.36 47.90
N ALA A 658 3.22 25.75 48.31
CA ALA A 658 3.45 25.41 49.71
C ALA A 658 4.94 25.32 50.07
N GLN A 659 5.26 25.52 51.35
CA GLN A 659 6.62 25.39 51.89
C GLN A 659 6.85 24.03 52.58
N LYS A 660 5.80 23.40 53.12
CA LYS A 660 5.93 22.09 53.79
C LYS A 660 5.10 21.03 53.12
N VAL A 661 5.67 19.83 53.12
CA VAL A 661 5.21 18.68 52.34
C VAL A 661 5.28 17.46 53.25
N LYS A 662 4.16 16.73 53.39
CA LYS A 662 4.00 15.63 54.35
C LYS A 662 3.54 14.33 53.70
N LEU A 663 4.41 13.32 53.70
CA LEU A 663 4.07 11.96 53.31
C LEU A 663 3.64 11.16 54.54
N GLN A 664 2.46 10.55 54.48
CA GLN A 664 1.94 9.64 55.51
C GLN A 664 1.67 8.27 54.87
N VAL A 665 2.39 7.24 55.29
CA VAL A 665 2.22 5.86 54.81
C VAL A 665 1.31 5.09 55.76
N ASN A 666 0.17 4.65 55.24
CA ASN A 666 -0.89 3.97 55.99
C ASN A 666 -0.85 2.45 55.82
N ASN A 667 -0.26 1.93 54.75
CA ASN A 667 -0.23 0.50 54.43
C ASN A 667 1.03 0.08 53.64
N LEU A 668 1.57 -1.11 53.94
CA LEU A 668 2.77 -1.70 53.34
C LEU A 668 2.49 -3.15 52.89
N ASP A 669 3.16 -3.62 51.83
CA ASP A 669 2.90 -4.93 51.19
C ASP A 669 3.25 -6.18 52.04
N LYS A 670 3.95 -6.03 53.18
CA LYS A 670 4.47 -7.18 53.96
C LYS A 670 3.89 -7.33 55.36
N GLY A 671 2.78 -8.04 55.46
CA GLY A 671 2.38 -8.84 56.64
C GLY A 671 2.69 -8.21 58.01
N THR A 672 3.57 -8.85 58.81
CA THR A 672 3.90 -8.40 60.18
C THR A 672 5.13 -7.48 60.29
N ASP A 673 5.82 -7.15 59.19
CA ASP A 673 6.97 -6.21 59.21
C ASP A 673 6.47 -4.81 58.86
N THR A 674 6.23 -4.00 59.88
CA THR A 674 5.70 -2.64 59.73
C THR A 674 6.76 -1.62 59.31
N ARG A 675 8.04 -1.99 59.11
CA ARG A 675 9.09 -1.01 58.81
C ARG A 675 8.96 -0.41 57.41
N MET A 676 8.91 0.92 57.32
CA MET A 676 9.03 1.64 56.05
C MET A 676 10.48 1.63 55.58
N ARG A 677 10.69 1.41 54.28
CA ARG A 677 11.99 1.52 53.64
C ARG A 677 11.83 2.25 52.33
N MET A 678 12.52 3.38 52.20
CA MET A 678 12.36 4.26 51.06
C MET A 678 13.68 4.94 50.76
N PHE A 679 14.08 4.90 49.50
CA PHE A 679 15.35 5.38 48.97
C PHE A 679 15.28 6.86 48.68
N GLU A 680 14.23 7.32 47.99
CA GLU A 680 14.08 8.73 47.65
C GLU A 680 12.58 9.13 47.66
N LEU A 681 12.32 10.36 48.13
CA LEU A 681 11.09 11.11 48.06
C LEU A 681 11.39 12.44 47.35
N GLU A 682 11.02 12.54 46.09
CA GLU A 682 11.15 13.77 45.30
C GLU A 682 9.88 14.59 45.39
N VAL A 683 10.01 15.90 45.55
CA VAL A 683 8.91 16.86 45.45
C VAL A 683 9.16 17.70 44.22
N TYR A 684 8.29 17.63 43.23
CA TYR A 684 8.45 18.36 41.99
C TYR A 684 7.71 19.69 42.06
N ALA A 685 8.44 20.77 41.80
CA ALA A 685 7.84 22.05 41.45
C ALA A 685 8.01 22.30 39.95
N ALA A 686 6.97 22.85 39.33
CA ALA A 686 7.13 23.46 38.02
C ALA A 686 7.77 24.83 38.24
N ASP A 687 8.85 25.10 37.51
CA ASP A 687 9.54 26.39 37.55
C ASP A 687 9.36 27.10 36.20
N ASP A 688 8.98 28.38 36.25
CA ASP A 688 8.74 29.23 35.07
C ASP A 688 10.07 29.72 34.42
N THR A 689 11.21 29.11 34.77
CA THR A 689 12.48 29.34 34.07
C THR A 689 12.33 28.90 32.64
N GLU A 690 12.51 29.83 31.72
CA GLU A 690 12.46 29.61 30.29
C GLU A 690 13.84 29.87 29.69
N ILE A 691 14.19 29.11 28.67
CA ILE A 691 15.32 29.43 27.80
C ILE A 691 14.77 29.78 26.43
N GLU A 692 14.86 31.05 26.06
CA GLU A 692 14.70 31.47 24.67
C GLU A 692 16.05 31.28 23.97
N TRP A 693 16.05 30.53 22.87
CA TRP A 693 17.28 30.21 22.14
C TRP A 693 16.98 30.03 20.67
N ASN A 694 17.93 30.46 19.84
CA ASN A 694 17.79 30.57 18.38
C ASN A 694 17.83 29.23 17.62
N LEU A 695 17.78 28.10 18.32
CA LEU A 695 17.77 26.78 17.71
C LEU A 695 16.32 26.33 17.44
N GLU A 696 16.00 25.96 16.22
CA GLU A 696 14.71 25.35 15.87
C GLU A 696 14.85 23.82 15.78
N GLU A 697 13.80 23.09 16.18
CA GLU A 697 13.75 21.64 15.96
C GLU A 697 13.45 21.37 14.47
N GLY A 698 14.13 20.41 13.87
CA GLY A 698 13.94 20.15 12.45
C GLY A 698 15.10 19.44 11.78
N ILE A 699 15.14 19.52 10.44
CA ILE A 699 16.22 18.97 9.63
C ILE A 699 17.33 20.00 9.50
N VAL A 700 18.56 19.58 9.77
CA VAL A 700 19.79 20.36 9.55
C VAL A 700 20.74 19.56 8.67
N MET A 701 21.56 20.25 7.89
CA MET A 701 22.44 19.61 6.92
C MET A 701 23.84 19.39 7.50
N LEU A 702 24.47 18.29 7.09
CA LEU A 702 25.86 18.02 7.42
C LEU A 702 26.75 19.16 6.94
N GLY A 703 27.54 19.71 7.86
CA GLY A 703 28.38 20.88 7.64
C GLY A 703 27.72 22.21 8.00
N ASP A 704 26.44 22.22 8.39
CA ASP A 704 25.81 23.42 8.93
C ASP A 704 26.50 23.85 10.23
N GLU A 705 26.67 25.16 10.36
CA GLU A 705 27.23 25.83 11.53
C GLU A 705 26.20 26.82 12.07
N ILE A 706 25.78 26.64 13.32
CA ILE A 706 24.78 27.48 13.99
C ILE A 706 25.45 28.12 15.19
N GLN A 707 25.55 29.44 15.18
CA GLN A 707 26.00 30.18 16.35
C GLN A 707 24.88 30.19 17.38
N MET A 708 25.05 29.45 18.47
CA MET A 708 24.01 29.30 19.49
C MET A 708 23.94 30.56 20.37
N GLU A 709 22.76 31.15 20.43
CA GLU A 709 22.44 32.30 21.27
C GLU A 709 21.22 31.94 22.11
N ALA A 710 21.30 32.22 23.41
CA ALA A 710 20.19 31.99 24.32
C ALA A 710 20.14 33.05 25.43
N THR A 711 18.94 33.29 25.89
CA THR A 711 18.63 34.09 27.09
C THR A 711 17.76 33.26 28.02
N SER A 712 18.11 33.27 29.30
CA SER A 712 17.28 32.69 30.36
C SER A 712 16.32 33.76 30.90
N SER A 713 15.09 33.38 31.24
CA SER A 713 14.15 34.26 31.95
C SER A 713 14.67 34.71 33.32
N THR A 714 15.62 33.97 33.91
CA THR A 714 16.29 34.31 35.19
C THR A 714 17.49 35.25 35.02
N GLY A 715 17.95 35.47 33.78
CA GLY A 715 19.17 36.23 33.47
C GLY A 715 20.47 35.47 33.76
N GLU A 716 20.39 34.25 34.28
CA GLU A 716 21.56 33.38 34.48
C GLU A 716 22.13 32.89 33.12
N PRO A 717 23.45 32.62 33.04
CA PRO A 717 24.04 32.09 31.81
C PRO A 717 23.42 30.77 31.37
N VAL A 718 23.40 30.56 30.05
CA VAL A 718 22.97 29.31 29.43
C VAL A 718 24.19 28.57 28.91
N THR A 719 24.30 27.28 29.25
CA THR A 719 25.33 26.37 28.72
C THR A 719 24.69 25.35 27.79
N PHE A 720 25.32 25.07 26.65
CA PHE A 720 24.82 24.07 25.70
C PHE A 720 25.59 22.75 25.79
N ALA A 721 24.91 21.64 25.49
CA ALA A 721 25.52 20.34 25.33
C ALA A 721 24.88 19.59 24.14
N THR A 722 25.60 18.61 23.63
CA THR A 722 25.14 17.67 22.59
C THR A 722 25.02 16.28 23.20
N SER A 723 23.97 15.54 22.86
CA SER A 723 23.82 14.15 23.30
C SER A 723 24.77 13.20 22.57
N ASP A 724 25.26 13.59 21.39
CA ASP A 724 26.13 12.76 20.55
C ASP A 724 27.10 13.63 19.71
N GLU A 725 28.35 13.71 20.17
CA GLU A 725 29.44 14.44 19.51
C GLU A 725 29.83 13.84 18.14
N SER A 726 29.42 12.61 17.83
CA SER A 726 29.64 12.03 16.50
C SER A 726 28.68 12.59 15.44
N ILE A 727 27.58 13.24 15.87
CA ILE A 727 26.56 13.85 15.01
C ILE A 727 26.69 15.38 15.02
N ALA A 728 26.81 15.99 16.20
CA ALA A 728 26.95 17.43 16.32
C ALA A 728 27.91 17.81 17.45
N THR A 729 28.81 18.76 17.20
CA THR A 729 29.81 19.25 18.17
C THR A 729 29.53 20.68 18.56
N LEU A 730 29.88 21.05 19.79
CA LEU A 730 29.80 22.42 20.32
C LEU A 730 31.19 22.87 20.74
N ASN A 731 31.62 24.05 20.30
CA ASN A 731 32.91 24.62 20.70
C ASN A 731 32.77 25.58 21.90
N GLU A 732 33.90 26.07 22.41
CA GLU A 732 33.97 27.02 23.55
C GLU A 732 33.26 28.36 23.30
N THR A 733 32.97 28.69 22.04
CA THR A 733 32.22 29.90 21.64
C THR A 733 30.75 29.60 21.34
N ASN A 734 30.22 28.44 21.74
CA ASN A 734 28.86 27.99 21.47
C ASN A 734 28.50 27.89 19.96
N LEU A 735 29.49 27.66 19.09
CA LEU A 735 29.23 27.31 17.70
C LEU A 735 28.89 25.81 17.63
N LEU A 736 27.66 25.50 17.24
CA LEU A 736 27.19 24.15 16.97
C LEU A 736 27.54 23.79 15.52
N THR A 737 28.26 22.69 15.30
CA THR A 737 28.62 22.19 13.97
C THR A 737 28.06 20.79 13.77
N ILE A 738 27.35 20.57 12.66
CA ILE A 738 26.83 19.25 12.31
C ILE A 738 27.91 18.44 11.59
N VAL A 739 28.43 17.40 12.24
CA VAL A 739 29.59 16.60 11.78
C VAL A 739 29.24 15.16 11.39
N GLY A 740 28.04 14.70 11.73
CA GLY A 740 27.50 13.39 11.36
C GLY A 740 26.03 13.47 11.00
N ALA A 741 25.44 12.33 10.62
CA ALA A 741 24.01 12.23 10.32
C ALA A 741 23.34 11.32 11.34
N GLY A 742 22.08 11.63 11.66
CA GLY A 742 21.30 10.95 12.68
C GLY A 742 20.48 11.95 13.50
N ASN A 743 19.84 11.46 14.54
CA ASN A 743 19.07 12.30 15.45
C ASN A 743 19.94 12.63 16.67
N VAL A 744 20.04 13.90 17.02
CA VAL A 744 20.84 14.38 18.15
C VAL A 744 20.01 15.36 18.97
N GLN A 745 20.12 15.27 20.30
CA GLN A 745 19.54 16.26 21.19
C GLN A 745 20.58 17.31 21.51
N ILE A 746 20.19 18.57 21.35
CA ILE A 746 20.95 19.69 21.88
C ILE A 746 20.25 20.11 23.17
N SER A 747 21.03 20.20 24.24
CA SER A 747 20.57 20.61 25.56
C SER A 747 20.99 22.05 25.82
N ALA A 748 20.10 22.87 26.35
CA ALA A 748 20.41 24.17 26.96
C ALA A 748 20.13 24.08 28.45
N THR A 749 21.14 24.40 29.26
CA THR A 749 21.04 24.37 30.72
C THR A 749 21.24 25.77 31.29
N THR A 750 20.35 26.19 32.16
CA THR A 750 20.48 27.41 32.98
C THR A 750 20.13 27.09 34.44
N ASN A 751 20.13 28.08 35.33
CA ASN A 751 19.65 27.91 36.70
C ASN A 751 18.34 28.68 36.92
N THR A 752 17.46 28.11 37.76
CA THR A 752 16.32 28.84 38.31
C THR A 752 16.77 30.04 39.15
N ALA A 753 15.84 30.93 39.50
CA ALA A 753 16.13 32.06 40.41
C ALA A 753 16.69 31.59 41.77
N GLN A 754 16.42 30.35 42.15
CA GLN A 754 16.86 29.67 43.38
C GLN A 754 18.17 28.88 43.19
N GLY A 755 18.80 28.97 42.01
CA GLY A 755 20.10 28.36 41.74
C GLY A 755 20.06 26.86 41.43
N VAL A 756 18.89 26.33 41.04
CA VAL A 756 18.75 24.91 40.67
C VAL A 756 18.92 24.75 39.16
N PRO A 757 19.77 23.85 38.66
CA PRO A 757 19.98 23.69 37.23
C PRO A 757 18.74 23.09 36.54
N VAL A 758 18.40 23.67 35.39
CA VAL A 758 17.29 23.31 34.52
C VAL A 758 17.82 23.07 33.12
N THR A 759 17.44 21.96 32.49
CA THR A 759 17.86 21.62 31.12
C THR A 759 16.66 21.45 30.20
N PHE A 760 16.69 22.16 29.07
CA PHE A 760 15.76 22.03 27.95
C PHE A 760 16.46 21.30 26.81
N ASN A 761 15.75 20.39 26.14
CA ASN A 761 16.29 19.65 25.00
C ASN A 761 15.53 20.01 23.73
N LYS A 762 16.25 20.17 22.61
CA LYS A 762 15.69 20.25 21.26
C LYS A 762 16.28 19.14 20.41
N THR A 763 15.46 18.47 19.62
CA THR A 763 15.93 17.40 18.73
C THR A 763 16.24 17.96 17.34
N LEU A 764 17.45 17.69 16.85
CA LEU A 764 17.86 17.95 15.47
C LEU A 764 17.96 16.64 14.71
N ASN A 765 17.46 16.66 13.49
CA ASN A 765 17.59 15.57 12.52
C ASN A 765 18.70 15.96 11.53
N ALA A 766 19.94 15.61 11.86
CA ALA A 766 21.07 15.86 10.97
C ALA A 766 21.02 14.93 9.76
N ARG A 767 21.02 15.51 8.56
CA ARG A 767 20.92 14.80 7.28
C ARG A 767 21.99 15.27 6.30
N LYS A 768 22.16 14.54 5.19
CA LYS A 768 23.09 14.84 4.10
C LYS A 768 22.33 15.03 2.81
N GLU A 769 22.91 15.80 1.89
CA GLU A 769 22.44 15.88 0.51
C GLU A 769 22.40 14.51 -0.13
N ASN A 770 21.39 14.28 -0.95
CA ASN A 770 21.19 13.01 -1.64
C ASN A 770 21.31 13.23 -3.14
N THR A 771 22.34 12.64 -3.75
CA THR A 771 22.57 12.73 -5.18
C THR A 771 22.01 11.50 -5.87
N ILE A 772 21.25 11.72 -6.94
CA ILE A 772 20.73 10.65 -7.80
C ILE A 772 21.38 10.71 -9.19
N THR A 773 21.58 9.54 -9.80
CA THR A 773 22.02 9.39 -11.19
C THR A 773 21.14 8.36 -11.91
N TRP A 774 20.84 8.60 -13.19
CA TRP A 774 20.01 7.69 -13.97
C TRP A 774 20.43 7.65 -15.45
N GLU A 775 21.40 6.79 -15.77
CA GLU A 775 21.96 6.69 -17.12
C GLU A 775 21.18 5.76 -18.06
N GLN A 776 20.31 4.89 -17.53
CA GLN A 776 19.58 3.88 -18.31
C GLN A 776 18.66 4.51 -19.38
N ASP A 777 18.84 4.17 -20.66
CA ASP A 777 17.91 4.57 -21.71
C ASP A 777 16.62 3.73 -21.63
N ILE A 778 15.50 4.43 -21.50
CA ILE A 778 14.16 3.84 -21.41
C ILE A 778 13.18 4.49 -22.38
N ALA A 779 13.67 5.25 -23.37
CA ALA A 779 12.84 6.11 -24.22
C ALA A 779 11.75 5.36 -25.02
N LYS A 780 11.90 4.05 -25.21
CA LYS A 780 10.98 3.19 -25.99
C LYS A 780 10.57 1.96 -25.19
N LEU A 781 9.29 1.75 -24.96
CA LEU A 781 8.78 0.58 -24.24
C LEU A 781 7.72 -0.14 -25.08
N ALA A 782 7.95 -1.41 -25.40
CA ALA A 782 6.96 -2.19 -26.13
C ALA A 782 5.74 -2.50 -25.24
N VAL A 783 4.53 -2.51 -25.82
CA VAL A 783 3.34 -3.07 -25.15
C VAL A 783 3.61 -4.54 -24.80
N GLY A 784 3.36 -4.91 -23.54
CA GLY A 784 3.71 -6.22 -22.99
C GLY A 784 5.18 -6.35 -22.54
N GLY A 785 6.08 -5.49 -23.05
CA GLY A 785 7.48 -5.41 -22.64
C GLY A 785 7.66 -4.73 -21.28
N ALA A 786 8.83 -4.91 -20.66
CA ALA A 786 9.13 -4.34 -19.36
C ALA A 786 10.59 -3.90 -19.20
N TYR A 787 10.80 -2.88 -18.37
CA TYR A 787 12.10 -2.44 -17.87
C TYR A 787 12.20 -2.65 -16.37
N SER A 788 13.35 -3.14 -15.91
CA SER A 788 13.80 -2.98 -14.53
C SER A 788 14.56 -1.66 -14.42
N LEU A 789 13.94 -0.67 -13.81
CA LEU A 789 14.49 0.66 -13.63
C LEU A 789 15.62 0.64 -12.59
N ALA A 790 16.77 1.22 -12.96
CA ALA A 790 18.01 1.13 -12.18
C ALA A 790 18.76 2.46 -12.05
N ALA A 791 18.08 3.53 -11.64
CA ALA A 791 18.70 4.72 -11.08
C ALA A 791 19.42 4.41 -9.76
N GLN A 792 20.47 5.18 -9.47
CA GLN A 792 21.33 5.03 -8.30
C GLN A 792 21.28 6.29 -7.44
N GLY A 793 21.13 6.12 -6.12
CA GLY A 793 21.11 7.21 -5.14
C GLY A 793 21.87 6.84 -3.86
N GLY A 794 22.07 7.82 -2.98
CA GLY A 794 22.67 7.60 -1.65
C GLY A 794 21.77 6.78 -0.71
N SER A 795 20.46 6.84 -0.95
CA SER A 795 19.42 6.09 -0.26
C SER A 795 18.58 5.27 -1.25
N LYS A 796 17.48 4.67 -0.77
CA LYS A 796 16.55 3.89 -1.61
C LYS A 796 15.96 4.76 -2.71
N VAL A 797 15.98 4.27 -3.95
CA VAL A 797 15.42 4.96 -5.12
C VAL A 797 13.99 4.50 -5.37
N LYS A 798 13.09 5.48 -5.59
CA LYS A 798 11.71 5.27 -6.01
C LYS A 798 11.48 5.81 -7.41
N TYR A 799 10.44 5.25 -8.04
CA TYR A 799 9.97 5.65 -9.36
C TYR A 799 8.48 5.98 -9.30
N LEU A 800 8.07 6.97 -10.09
CA LEU A 800 6.65 7.30 -10.28
C LEU A 800 6.38 7.75 -11.72
N LEU A 801 5.12 7.67 -12.14
CA LEU A 801 4.66 8.30 -13.38
C LEU A 801 4.26 9.74 -13.09
N LYS A 802 4.68 10.68 -13.93
CA LYS A 802 4.40 12.12 -13.77
C LYS A 802 2.91 12.42 -13.82
N GLU A 803 2.20 11.70 -14.68
CA GLU A 803 0.76 11.74 -14.87
C GLU A 803 0.27 10.31 -14.98
N ASP A 804 -0.95 10.05 -14.49
CA ASP A 804 -1.57 8.74 -14.61
C ASP A 804 -1.89 8.45 -16.08
N SER A 805 -1.50 7.27 -16.55
CA SER A 805 -1.68 6.85 -17.93
C SER A 805 -1.86 5.34 -17.99
N ASP A 806 -2.87 4.89 -18.72
CA ASP A 806 -3.11 3.48 -19.02
C ASP A 806 -1.97 2.88 -19.87
N ALA A 807 -1.13 3.71 -20.50
CA ALA A 807 -0.08 3.27 -21.41
C ALA A 807 1.01 2.42 -20.74
N ALA A 808 1.28 2.60 -19.45
CA ALA A 808 2.24 1.76 -18.73
C ALA A 808 1.90 1.57 -17.25
N ILE A 809 2.28 0.40 -16.74
CA ILE A 809 2.14 0.02 -15.34
C ILE A 809 3.51 0.12 -14.69
N LEU A 810 3.60 0.86 -13.57
CA LEU A 810 4.81 0.98 -12.77
C LEU A 810 4.61 0.38 -11.38
N GLU A 811 5.36 -0.67 -11.08
CA GLU A 811 5.33 -1.40 -9.80
C GLU A 811 6.73 -1.48 -9.20
N GLY A 812 6.98 -0.68 -8.16
CA GLY A 812 8.30 -0.54 -7.59
C GLY A 812 9.29 -0.02 -8.63
N SER A 813 10.23 -0.86 -9.06
CA SER A 813 11.18 -0.57 -10.14
C SER A 813 10.84 -1.25 -11.46
N SER A 814 9.71 -1.95 -11.58
CA SER A 814 9.28 -2.60 -12.82
C SER A 814 8.33 -1.70 -13.59
N LEU A 815 8.73 -1.25 -14.78
CA LEU A 815 7.90 -0.47 -15.70
C LEU A 815 7.49 -1.37 -16.87
N ARG A 816 6.19 -1.63 -17.03
CA ARG A 816 5.64 -2.50 -18.08
C ARG A 816 4.74 -1.72 -19.02
N GLY A 817 4.93 -1.88 -20.33
CA GLY A 817 4.04 -1.28 -21.34
C GLY A 817 2.71 -2.00 -21.37
N ASN A 818 1.61 -1.26 -21.39
CA ASN A 818 0.25 -1.81 -21.33
C ASN A 818 -0.58 -1.45 -22.58
N GLU A 819 -0.57 -0.19 -23.01
CA GLU A 819 -1.17 0.24 -24.28
C GLU A 819 -0.36 1.37 -24.94
N VAL A 820 -0.71 1.73 -26.17
CA VAL A 820 0.00 2.77 -26.92
C VAL A 820 -0.19 4.12 -26.25
N GLY A 821 0.90 4.84 -25.99
CA GLY A 821 0.83 6.18 -25.39
C GLY A 821 2.19 6.77 -25.05
N ASN A 822 2.17 7.98 -24.49
CA ASN A 822 3.38 8.67 -24.05
C ASN A 822 3.29 8.86 -22.53
N ILE A 823 4.35 8.49 -21.82
CA ILE A 823 4.46 8.65 -20.37
C ILE A 823 5.74 9.41 -20.03
N THR A 824 5.80 9.93 -18.80
CA THR A 824 7.06 10.43 -18.21
C THR A 824 7.29 9.72 -16.90
N VAL A 825 8.44 9.05 -16.79
CA VAL A 825 8.86 8.34 -15.59
C VAL A 825 9.82 9.22 -14.81
N ILE A 826 9.61 9.31 -13.51
CA ILE A 826 10.40 10.09 -12.58
C ILE A 826 11.14 9.15 -11.65
N ALA A 827 12.45 9.36 -11.46
CA ALA A 827 13.26 8.67 -10.46
C ALA A 827 13.77 9.67 -9.41
N TYR A 828 13.76 9.27 -8.15
CA TYR A 828 14.33 10.04 -7.04
C TYR A 828 14.76 9.13 -5.88
N ALA A 829 15.79 9.52 -5.16
CA ALA A 829 16.24 8.85 -3.95
C ALA A 829 15.52 9.46 -2.75
N GLU A 830 14.92 8.61 -1.93
CA GLU A 830 14.04 9.02 -0.83
C GLU A 830 14.82 9.63 0.33
N ALA A 831 14.15 10.44 1.15
CA ALA A 831 14.70 10.83 2.44
C ALA A 831 14.75 9.61 3.39
N ASP A 832 15.78 9.53 4.23
CA ASP A 832 15.89 8.56 5.32
C ASP A 832 16.55 9.20 6.57
N GLN A 833 17.09 8.40 7.50
CA GLN A 833 17.77 8.92 8.69
C GLN A 833 19.13 9.58 8.40
N VAL A 834 19.66 9.41 7.19
CA VAL A 834 20.97 9.90 6.78
C VAL A 834 20.85 10.96 5.70
N TYR A 835 19.93 10.80 4.75
CA TYR A 835 19.80 11.59 3.54
C TYR A 835 18.48 12.35 3.47
N ILE A 836 18.46 13.53 2.83
CA ILE A 836 17.23 14.19 2.38
C ILE A 836 16.73 13.58 1.05
N GLU A 837 15.55 13.98 0.57
CA GLU A 837 15.10 13.58 -0.77
C GLU A 837 16.03 14.19 -1.84
N SER A 838 16.40 13.41 -2.85
CA SER A 838 17.19 13.94 -3.97
C SER A 838 16.36 14.82 -4.91
N GLU A 839 17.03 15.44 -5.88
CA GLU A 839 16.33 15.96 -7.05
C GLU A 839 15.61 14.84 -7.82
N ARG A 840 14.64 15.22 -8.66
CA ARG A 840 13.83 14.30 -9.45
C ARG A 840 14.33 14.31 -10.89
N LEU A 841 14.75 13.14 -11.38
CA LEU A 841 15.14 12.95 -12.77
C LEU A 841 13.95 12.44 -13.57
N GLU A 842 13.62 13.11 -14.68
CA GLU A 842 12.51 12.74 -15.54
C GLU A 842 13.01 12.15 -16.87
N LYS A 843 12.36 11.08 -17.34
CA LYS A 843 12.57 10.53 -18.68
C LYS A 843 11.24 10.30 -19.37
N ALA A 844 11.12 10.85 -20.58
CA ALA A 844 9.99 10.58 -21.46
C ALA A 844 10.12 9.17 -22.05
N VAL A 845 9.02 8.43 -22.06
CA VAL A 845 8.94 7.08 -22.62
C VAL A 845 7.75 7.01 -23.56
N VAL A 846 8.00 6.51 -24.77
CA VAL A 846 6.97 6.23 -25.75
C VAL A 846 6.63 4.75 -25.67
N VAL A 847 5.35 4.42 -25.57
CA VAL A 847 4.82 3.06 -25.54
C VAL A 847 4.14 2.76 -26.86
N LYS A 848 4.56 1.70 -27.56
CA LYS A 848 4.00 1.23 -28.84
C LYS A 848 4.02 -0.29 -28.91
N TYR A 849 3.27 -0.90 -29.81
CA TYR A 849 3.46 -2.32 -30.11
C TYR A 849 4.83 -2.54 -30.77
N GLN A 850 5.44 -3.71 -30.56
CA GLN A 850 6.67 -4.09 -31.24
C GLN A 850 6.30 -4.88 -32.48
N ASP A 851 6.63 -4.37 -33.67
CA ASP A 851 6.42 -5.12 -34.90
C ASP A 851 7.39 -6.31 -34.99
N GLU A 852 7.01 -7.33 -35.74
CA GLU A 852 7.78 -8.55 -35.97
C GLU A 852 7.76 -8.92 -37.46
N ILE A 853 8.86 -9.49 -37.96
CA ILE A 853 8.97 -9.93 -39.35
C ILE A 853 9.00 -11.46 -39.36
N ASP A 854 8.01 -12.06 -40.03
CA ASP A 854 8.13 -13.45 -40.48
C ASP A 854 8.83 -13.47 -41.84
N TRP A 855 10.03 -14.07 -41.87
CA TRP A 855 10.83 -14.23 -43.07
C TRP A 855 10.98 -15.72 -43.42
N SER A 856 10.12 -16.19 -44.31
CA SER A 856 9.95 -17.61 -44.62
C SER A 856 10.92 -18.17 -45.68
N GLU A 857 11.73 -17.32 -46.32
CA GLU A 857 12.61 -17.73 -47.43
C GLU A 857 13.55 -18.89 -47.04
N GLN A 858 13.48 -19.99 -47.79
CA GLN A 858 14.26 -21.20 -47.54
C GLN A 858 15.52 -21.27 -48.40
N VAL A 859 15.57 -20.52 -49.51
CA VAL A 859 16.69 -20.57 -50.45
C VAL A 859 17.72 -19.50 -50.09
N THR A 860 18.81 -19.90 -49.47
CA THR A 860 19.92 -19.00 -49.10
C THR A 860 21.12 -19.08 -50.06
N THR A 861 20.96 -19.73 -51.22
CA THR A 861 22.02 -19.86 -52.23
C THR A 861 21.45 -19.59 -53.61
N LEU A 862 22.11 -18.73 -54.39
CA LEU A 862 21.74 -18.40 -55.77
C LEU A 862 22.97 -18.32 -56.67
N LYS A 863 22.78 -18.37 -58.00
CA LYS A 863 23.88 -18.26 -58.96
C LYS A 863 24.10 -16.80 -59.39
N VAL A 864 25.30 -16.49 -59.90
CA VAL A 864 25.58 -15.19 -60.54
C VAL A 864 24.62 -15.00 -61.72
N GLY A 865 23.86 -13.90 -61.71
CA GLY A 865 22.77 -13.63 -62.66
C GLY A 865 21.42 -14.30 -62.32
N GLY A 866 21.38 -15.15 -61.30
CA GLY A 866 20.15 -15.72 -60.76
C GLY A 866 19.42 -14.76 -59.82
N GLU A 867 18.13 -15.03 -59.60
CA GLU A 867 17.25 -14.25 -58.73
C GLU A 867 16.49 -15.13 -57.74
N VAL A 868 16.25 -14.63 -56.54
CA VAL A 868 15.37 -15.23 -55.52
C VAL A 868 14.33 -14.19 -55.14
N SER A 869 13.05 -14.56 -55.17
CA SER A 869 11.98 -13.67 -54.71
C SER A 869 12.02 -13.57 -53.19
N LEU A 870 12.03 -12.36 -52.65
CA LEU A 870 12.07 -12.16 -51.20
C LEU A 870 10.64 -12.12 -50.69
N THR A 871 10.31 -13.07 -49.81
CA THR A 871 8.99 -13.15 -49.20
C THR A 871 9.14 -12.98 -47.69
N ALA A 872 8.79 -11.80 -47.18
CA ALA A 872 8.71 -11.52 -45.75
C ALA A 872 7.50 -10.63 -45.48
N PHE A 873 6.90 -10.76 -44.30
CA PHE A 873 5.69 -10.03 -43.93
C PHE A 873 5.83 -9.46 -42.51
N SER A 874 5.31 -8.25 -42.30
CA SER A 874 5.02 -7.73 -40.96
C SER A 874 3.87 -8.54 -40.36
N ILE A 875 4.06 -9.04 -39.15
CA ILE A 875 3.07 -9.89 -38.48
C ILE A 875 1.82 -9.08 -38.07
N TYR A 876 1.95 -7.76 -37.85
CA TYR A 876 0.88 -6.95 -37.25
C TYR A 876 0.11 -6.05 -38.23
N THR A 877 0.69 -5.61 -39.35
CA THR A 877 0.11 -4.48 -40.11
C THR A 877 0.18 -4.57 -41.63
N ASP A 878 0.54 -5.73 -42.20
CA ASP A 878 0.77 -5.88 -43.65
C ASP A 878 1.76 -4.83 -44.22
N GLN A 879 2.63 -4.29 -43.35
CA GLN A 879 3.62 -3.30 -43.74
C GLN A 879 4.65 -3.87 -44.72
N GLU A 880 5.08 -3.02 -45.66
CA GLU A 880 6.12 -3.37 -46.62
C GLU A 880 7.47 -3.59 -45.90
N VAL A 881 8.05 -4.78 -46.09
CA VAL A 881 9.36 -5.15 -45.53
C VAL A 881 10.45 -4.67 -46.47
N ASN A 882 11.33 -3.80 -45.96
CA ASN A 882 12.47 -3.28 -46.68
C ASN A 882 13.68 -4.20 -46.50
N PHE A 883 14.37 -4.50 -47.60
CA PHE A 883 15.59 -5.31 -47.60
C PHE A 883 16.82 -4.46 -47.93
N ILE A 884 17.83 -4.52 -47.06
CA ILE A 884 19.12 -3.88 -47.28
C ILE A 884 20.19 -4.94 -47.42
N VAL A 885 20.96 -4.84 -48.51
CA VAL A 885 22.11 -5.70 -48.79
C VAL A 885 23.39 -5.05 -48.26
N ASP A 886 24.22 -5.80 -47.53
CA ASP A 886 25.47 -5.28 -46.95
C ASP A 886 26.57 -5.07 -48.01
N ASP A 887 26.58 -5.84 -49.09
CA ASP A 887 27.49 -5.68 -50.23
C ASP A 887 26.76 -5.74 -51.58
N ALA A 888 26.44 -4.56 -52.11
CA ALA A 888 25.78 -4.38 -53.39
C ALA A 888 26.62 -4.87 -54.61
N SER A 889 27.92 -5.13 -54.44
CA SER A 889 28.77 -5.68 -55.51
C SER A 889 28.58 -7.19 -55.70
N ILE A 890 28.06 -7.89 -54.68
CA ILE A 890 27.81 -9.33 -54.68
C ILE A 890 26.36 -9.62 -55.09
N ALA A 891 25.39 -8.89 -54.56
CA ALA A 891 23.98 -8.98 -54.95
C ALA A 891 23.25 -7.66 -54.71
N VAL A 892 22.10 -7.45 -55.36
CA VAL A 892 21.25 -6.27 -55.14
C VAL A 892 19.78 -6.66 -55.05
N VAL A 893 18.97 -5.83 -54.39
CA VAL A 893 17.52 -6.00 -54.35
C VAL A 893 16.89 -5.15 -55.44
N GLU A 894 16.20 -5.80 -56.38
CA GLU A 894 15.50 -5.17 -57.50
C GLU A 894 14.07 -5.76 -57.57
N GLU A 895 13.04 -4.91 -57.53
CA GLU A 895 11.61 -5.31 -57.67
C GLU A 895 11.17 -6.47 -56.74
N GLY A 896 11.61 -6.45 -55.47
CA GLY A 896 11.27 -7.49 -54.48
C GLY A 896 12.04 -8.80 -54.64
N LYS A 897 13.10 -8.82 -55.46
CA LYS A 897 13.97 -9.98 -55.66
C LYS A 897 15.42 -9.66 -55.32
N LEU A 898 16.12 -10.63 -54.74
CA LEU A 898 17.58 -10.59 -54.60
C LEU A 898 18.23 -11.13 -55.88
N VAL A 899 19.05 -10.32 -56.55
CA VAL A 899 19.73 -10.66 -57.80
C VAL A 899 21.24 -10.76 -57.57
N GLY A 900 21.82 -11.93 -57.81
CA GLY A 900 23.27 -12.16 -57.68
C GLY A 900 24.07 -11.48 -58.80
N LYS A 901 25.07 -10.66 -58.47
CA LYS A 901 25.92 -9.94 -59.43
C LYS A 901 27.33 -10.53 -59.55
N SER A 902 27.90 -11.01 -58.45
CA SER A 902 29.22 -11.66 -58.43
C SER A 902 29.28 -12.74 -57.36
N ALA A 903 30.22 -13.68 -57.49
CA ALA A 903 30.32 -14.79 -56.54
C ALA A 903 30.86 -14.31 -55.19
N GLY A 904 30.18 -14.68 -54.11
CA GLY A 904 30.48 -14.19 -52.76
C GLY A 904 29.39 -14.53 -51.77
N SER A 905 29.49 -13.97 -50.57
CA SER A 905 28.47 -14.09 -49.53
C SER A 905 27.98 -12.69 -49.19
N VAL A 906 26.68 -12.54 -49.01
CA VAL A 906 26.05 -11.26 -48.77
C VAL A 906 24.97 -11.42 -47.70
N THR A 907 24.84 -10.46 -46.79
CA THR A 907 23.80 -10.46 -45.75
C THR A 907 22.71 -9.49 -46.15
N LEU A 908 21.47 -9.99 -46.19
CA LEU A 908 20.28 -9.15 -46.29
C LEU A 908 19.69 -8.93 -44.91
N LYS A 909 19.38 -7.67 -44.61
CA LYS A 909 18.67 -7.21 -43.43
C LYS A 909 17.25 -6.84 -43.82
N ALA A 910 16.26 -7.45 -43.20
CA ALA A 910 14.85 -7.14 -43.34
C ALA A 910 14.41 -6.22 -42.19
N MET A 911 13.74 -5.12 -42.53
CA MET A 911 13.28 -4.12 -41.56
C MET A 911 11.91 -3.55 -41.97
N THR A 912 11.09 -3.17 -40.98
CA THR A 912 9.86 -2.38 -41.19
C THR A 912 10.09 -0.93 -40.75
N SER A 913 9.14 -0.05 -41.04
CA SER A 913 9.20 1.36 -40.62
C SER A 913 8.47 1.56 -39.30
N GLU A 914 8.94 2.50 -38.48
CA GLU A 914 8.21 2.91 -37.27
C GLU A 914 6.97 3.74 -37.64
N THR A 915 5.84 3.48 -36.97
CA THR A 915 4.57 4.22 -37.15
C THR A 915 4.16 4.94 -35.86
N GLU A 916 2.99 5.58 -35.83
CA GLU A 916 2.45 6.17 -34.61
C GLU A 916 2.14 5.13 -33.53
N THR A 917 1.79 3.90 -33.91
CA THR A 917 1.34 2.84 -32.99
C THR A 917 2.30 1.65 -32.86
N LEU A 918 3.29 1.50 -33.76
CA LEU A 918 4.27 0.42 -33.76
C LEU A 918 5.71 0.92 -33.82
N PHE A 919 6.59 0.32 -33.02
CA PHE A 919 8.02 0.35 -33.27
C PHE A 919 8.38 -0.53 -34.47
N ALA A 920 9.36 -0.07 -35.26
CA ALA A 920 9.94 -0.88 -36.33
C ALA A 920 10.38 -2.24 -35.79
N ALA A 921 10.22 -3.28 -36.61
CA ALA A 921 10.59 -4.63 -36.23
C ALA A 921 12.09 -4.73 -35.91
N VAL A 922 12.42 -5.60 -34.95
CA VAL A 922 13.82 -5.96 -34.71
C VAL A 922 14.40 -6.51 -36.01
N GLU A 923 15.54 -5.96 -36.43
CA GLU A 923 16.18 -6.33 -37.69
C GLU A 923 16.42 -7.83 -37.76
N VAL A 924 15.83 -8.49 -38.77
CA VAL A 924 16.07 -9.91 -39.05
C VAL A 924 17.07 -9.99 -40.20
N SER A 925 18.12 -10.77 -40.05
CA SER A 925 19.17 -10.93 -41.07
C SER A 925 19.23 -12.36 -41.60
N LYS A 926 19.45 -12.51 -42.91
CA LYS A 926 19.82 -13.78 -43.54
C LYS A 926 21.02 -13.61 -44.45
N THR A 927 21.93 -14.57 -44.42
CA THR A 927 23.09 -14.60 -45.31
C THR A 927 22.78 -15.44 -46.54
N PHE A 928 23.00 -14.86 -47.72
CA PHE A 928 22.86 -15.50 -49.01
C PHE A 928 24.23 -15.72 -49.63
N LYS A 929 24.43 -16.88 -50.24
CA LYS A 929 25.64 -17.22 -50.99
C LYS A 929 25.37 -17.13 -52.48
N VAL A 930 26.10 -16.28 -53.19
CA VAL A 930 26.08 -16.21 -54.65
C VAL A 930 27.22 -17.05 -55.20
N GLU A 931 26.92 -18.05 -56.01
CA GLU A 931 27.91 -18.95 -56.59
C GLU A 931 28.00 -18.78 -58.10
N THR A 932 29.15 -19.06 -58.70
CA THR A 932 29.23 -19.20 -60.17
C THR A 932 28.55 -20.51 -60.60
N ASP A 933 28.10 -20.58 -61.85
CA ASP A 933 27.61 -21.84 -62.44
C ASP A 933 28.67 -22.94 -62.34
N ASP A 934 28.25 -24.10 -61.86
CA ASP A 934 28.94 -25.35 -62.16
C ASP A 934 28.40 -25.87 -63.48
N VAL A 935 29.29 -26.07 -64.45
CA VAL A 935 28.97 -26.76 -65.71
C VAL A 935 28.51 -28.18 -65.38
N THR A 936 27.21 -28.44 -65.44
CA THR A 936 26.59 -29.71 -65.02
C THR A 936 26.50 -30.77 -66.13
N SER A 937 27.04 -30.50 -67.33
CA SER A 937 27.39 -31.56 -68.28
C SER A 937 28.46 -31.13 -69.29
N VAL A 938 29.59 -31.83 -69.28
CA VAL A 938 30.43 -32.07 -70.46
C VAL A 938 30.26 -33.55 -70.76
N ASP A 939 29.89 -33.89 -72.00
CA ASP A 939 29.97 -35.24 -72.53
C ASP A 939 31.28 -35.87 -72.07
N VAL A 940 31.24 -36.99 -71.34
CA VAL A 940 32.46 -37.69 -70.89
C VAL A 940 33.11 -38.33 -72.11
N PRO A 941 34.29 -37.87 -72.57
CA PRO A 941 35.17 -38.72 -73.34
C PRO A 941 35.94 -39.60 -72.33
N SER A 942 36.15 -40.86 -72.68
CA SER A 942 37.03 -41.77 -71.98
C SER A 942 38.39 -41.13 -71.64
N LEU A 943 38.81 -41.18 -70.37
CA LEU A 943 40.17 -40.81 -69.99
C LEU A 943 41.14 -41.92 -70.43
N ASP A 944 41.87 -41.68 -71.52
CA ASP A 944 42.90 -42.60 -72.05
C ASP A 944 44.21 -42.63 -71.21
N GLN A 945 44.31 -41.83 -70.15
CA GLN A 945 45.51 -41.71 -69.30
C GLN A 945 45.20 -42.03 -67.83
N LEU A 946 45.91 -43.03 -67.28
CA LEU A 946 45.79 -43.48 -65.89
C LEU A 946 47.12 -43.26 -65.15
N VAL A 947 47.06 -42.66 -63.95
CA VAL A 947 48.22 -42.53 -63.06
C VAL A 947 48.33 -43.74 -62.15
N TYR A 948 49.48 -44.40 -62.15
CA TYR A 948 49.73 -45.56 -61.28
C TYR A 948 51.19 -45.63 -60.79
N PRO A 949 51.43 -45.95 -59.50
CA PRO A 949 50.44 -46.07 -58.44
C PRO A 949 49.89 -44.70 -58.01
N ASN A 950 48.67 -44.68 -57.48
CA ASN A 950 48.08 -43.51 -56.84
C ASN A 950 47.11 -43.98 -55.74
N PRO A 951 47.40 -43.75 -54.44
CA PRO A 951 48.48 -42.90 -53.89
C PRO A 951 49.91 -43.41 -54.17
N ASN A 952 50.92 -42.53 -54.16
CA ASN A 952 52.34 -42.84 -54.37
C ASN A 952 53.28 -42.11 -53.38
N ASN A 953 54.57 -42.43 -53.40
CA ASN A 953 55.59 -41.80 -52.55
C ASN A 953 56.44 -40.76 -53.32
N GLY A 954 55.85 -40.11 -54.33
CA GLY A 954 56.52 -39.19 -55.23
C GLY A 954 56.95 -39.81 -56.56
N LEU A 955 56.93 -41.13 -56.71
CA LEU A 955 57.27 -41.84 -57.95
C LEU A 955 56.03 -42.47 -58.60
N PHE A 956 55.77 -42.16 -59.87
CA PHE A 956 54.62 -42.71 -60.60
C PHE A 956 54.82 -42.71 -62.12
N GLN A 957 53.91 -43.38 -62.84
CA GLN A 957 53.83 -43.37 -64.30
C GLN A 957 52.44 -42.96 -64.78
N ILE A 958 52.38 -42.39 -65.99
CA ILE A 958 51.13 -42.06 -66.69
C ILE A 958 51.06 -42.92 -67.95
N ARG A 959 50.03 -43.76 -68.08
CA ARG A 959 49.85 -44.57 -69.31
C ARG A 959 49.47 -43.68 -70.51
N ASN A 960 49.96 -44.04 -71.70
CA ASN A 960 49.72 -43.33 -72.97
C ASN A 960 50.23 -41.88 -73.04
N LEU A 961 51.36 -41.61 -72.37
CA LEU A 961 52.10 -40.35 -72.48
C LEU A 961 52.87 -40.31 -73.81
N LYS A 962 53.07 -39.12 -74.41
CA LYS A 962 53.81 -38.95 -75.68
C LYS A 962 55.13 -38.19 -75.44
N ALA A 963 56.12 -38.44 -76.29
CA ALA A 963 57.38 -37.70 -76.26
C ALA A 963 57.16 -36.22 -76.61
N ASN A 964 57.90 -35.33 -75.95
CA ASN A 964 57.84 -33.86 -76.02
C ASN A 964 56.57 -33.24 -75.41
N GLU A 965 55.86 -33.95 -74.53
CA GLU A 965 54.81 -33.34 -73.69
C GLU A 965 55.40 -32.70 -72.42
N VAL A 966 54.75 -31.64 -71.94
CA VAL A 966 55.11 -31.00 -70.67
C VAL A 966 54.07 -31.35 -69.62
N ILE A 967 54.51 -31.82 -68.46
CA ILE A 967 53.67 -32.10 -67.31
C ILE A 967 53.75 -30.94 -66.33
N HIS A 968 52.61 -30.34 -65.99
CA HIS A 968 52.45 -29.29 -64.99
C HIS A 968 51.80 -29.86 -63.72
N VAL A 969 52.43 -29.63 -62.57
CA VAL A 969 52.00 -30.14 -61.26
C VAL A 969 51.57 -28.98 -60.38
N PHE A 970 50.37 -29.06 -59.83
CA PHE A 970 49.74 -28.06 -58.98
C PHE A 970 49.50 -28.63 -57.58
N ASN A 971 49.68 -27.82 -56.54
CA ASN A 971 49.37 -28.24 -55.16
C ASN A 971 47.85 -28.23 -54.88
N GLY A 972 47.44 -28.65 -53.68
CA GLY A 972 46.03 -28.79 -53.28
C GLY A 972 45.18 -27.51 -53.29
N VAL A 973 45.82 -26.34 -53.45
CA VAL A 973 45.14 -25.03 -53.59
C VAL A 973 45.27 -24.45 -55.01
N GLY A 974 45.79 -25.22 -55.97
CA GLY A 974 45.80 -24.88 -57.40
C GLY A 974 47.01 -24.07 -57.88
N VAL A 975 48.06 -23.93 -57.07
CA VAL A 975 49.30 -23.22 -57.47
C VAL A 975 50.24 -24.17 -58.20
N LEU A 976 50.78 -23.75 -59.35
CA LEU A 976 51.78 -24.51 -60.12
C LEU A 976 53.09 -24.60 -59.33
N VAL A 977 53.50 -25.83 -59.00
CA VAL A 977 54.71 -26.10 -58.18
C VAL A 977 55.85 -26.75 -58.97
N LYS A 978 55.57 -27.43 -60.09
CA LYS A 978 56.62 -28.06 -60.93
C LYS A 978 56.16 -28.25 -62.37
N SER A 979 57.08 -28.14 -63.33
CA SER A 979 56.85 -28.50 -64.75
C SER A 979 57.95 -29.45 -65.23
N ILE A 980 57.60 -30.47 -66.03
CA ILE A 980 58.51 -31.55 -66.43
C ILE A 980 58.38 -31.82 -67.93
N ASP A 981 59.46 -31.69 -68.68
CA ASP A 981 59.51 -32.04 -70.10
C ASP A 981 59.77 -33.54 -70.28
N ILE A 982 58.86 -34.22 -70.99
CA ILE A 982 58.92 -35.66 -71.18
C ILE A 982 59.70 -35.99 -72.44
N GLN A 983 60.90 -36.53 -72.26
CA GLN A 983 61.75 -37.00 -73.36
C GLN A 983 61.48 -38.47 -73.72
N ASP A 984 61.19 -39.31 -72.71
CA ASP A 984 60.84 -40.73 -72.87
C ASP A 984 59.48 -41.03 -72.20
N PRO A 985 58.44 -41.39 -72.98
CA PRO A 985 57.10 -41.62 -72.46
C PRO A 985 56.93 -42.91 -71.64
N ALA A 986 57.91 -43.83 -71.63
CA ALA A 986 57.89 -45.02 -70.79
C ALA A 986 58.60 -44.81 -69.43
N GLY A 987 59.16 -43.63 -69.19
CA GLY A 987 59.92 -43.30 -67.99
C GLY A 987 59.06 -43.08 -66.74
N THR A 988 59.65 -43.35 -65.57
CA THR A 988 59.05 -43.01 -64.27
C THR A 988 59.24 -41.52 -63.97
N ILE A 989 58.17 -40.86 -63.51
CA ILE A 989 58.16 -39.45 -63.11
C ILE A 989 58.43 -39.35 -61.61
N ASP A 990 59.32 -38.42 -61.22
CA ASP A 990 59.77 -38.23 -59.84
C ASP A 990 59.43 -36.84 -59.28
N LEU A 991 58.64 -36.86 -58.22
CA LEU A 991 58.16 -35.76 -57.39
C LEU A 991 58.44 -36.02 -55.90
N SER A 992 59.37 -36.91 -55.57
CA SER A 992 59.71 -37.26 -54.18
C SER A 992 60.32 -36.10 -53.39
N ASP A 993 60.73 -35.02 -54.07
CA ASP A 993 61.18 -33.76 -53.50
C ASP A 993 60.04 -32.85 -53.01
N LEU A 994 58.78 -33.14 -53.36
CA LEU A 994 57.61 -32.39 -52.90
C LEU A 994 57.07 -32.92 -51.57
N VAL A 995 56.55 -32.01 -50.73
CA VAL A 995 55.96 -32.35 -49.43
C VAL A 995 54.72 -33.24 -49.60
N LYS A 996 54.48 -34.13 -48.63
CA LYS A 996 53.32 -35.05 -48.62
C LYS A 996 52.01 -34.26 -48.70
N GLY A 997 51.11 -34.69 -49.60
CA GLY A 997 49.87 -33.96 -49.87
C GLY A 997 49.17 -34.37 -51.17
N ILE A 998 48.03 -33.73 -51.45
CA ILE A 998 47.27 -33.91 -52.69
C ILE A 998 47.79 -32.93 -53.74
N TYR A 999 48.03 -33.43 -54.94
CA TYR A 999 48.47 -32.65 -56.10
C TYR A 999 47.59 -32.96 -57.31
N TYR A 1000 47.51 -32.00 -58.23
CA TYR A 1000 46.84 -32.13 -59.52
C TYR A 1000 47.85 -32.01 -60.64
N ILE A 1001 47.74 -32.86 -61.64
CA ILE A 1001 48.67 -32.91 -62.75
C ILE A 1001 47.93 -32.67 -64.06
N LYS A 1002 48.52 -31.83 -64.92
CA LYS A 1002 48.03 -31.51 -66.26
C LYS A 1002 49.14 -31.70 -67.28
N THR A 1003 48.87 -32.33 -68.42
CA THR A 1003 49.86 -32.36 -69.52
C THR A 1003 49.53 -31.28 -70.55
N SER A 1004 50.52 -30.81 -71.31
CA SER A 1004 50.37 -29.78 -72.35
C SER A 1004 49.31 -30.10 -73.40
N ASN A 1005 49.02 -31.39 -73.61
CA ASN A 1005 48.06 -31.88 -74.61
C ASN A 1005 46.76 -32.42 -73.99
N ASN A 1006 46.64 -32.41 -72.67
CA ASN A 1006 45.44 -32.85 -71.96
C ASN A 1006 44.86 -31.68 -71.16
N THR A 1007 43.62 -31.32 -71.49
CA THR A 1007 42.93 -30.22 -70.81
C THR A 1007 42.41 -30.61 -69.43
N ASN A 1008 42.34 -31.91 -69.12
CA ASN A 1008 41.82 -32.44 -67.85
C ASN A 1008 42.94 -32.64 -66.82
N ASN A 1009 42.62 -32.37 -65.55
CA ASN A 1009 43.55 -32.55 -64.44
C ASN A 1009 43.42 -33.96 -63.84
N LEU A 1010 44.53 -34.65 -63.68
CA LEU A 1010 44.63 -35.93 -62.97
C LEU A 1010 45.03 -35.69 -61.51
N LYS A 1011 44.25 -36.20 -60.56
CA LYS A 1011 44.52 -36.06 -59.12
C LYS A 1011 45.50 -37.14 -58.66
N ILE A 1012 46.56 -36.76 -57.97
CA ILE A 1012 47.51 -37.69 -57.33
C ILE A 1012 47.67 -37.39 -55.84
N LEU A 1013 47.88 -38.42 -55.03
CA LEU A 1013 48.18 -38.30 -53.59
C LEU A 1013 49.61 -38.76 -53.32
N ILE A 1014 50.46 -37.86 -52.85
CA ILE A 1014 51.83 -38.16 -52.39
C ILE A 1014 51.78 -38.41 -50.88
N LYS A 1015 52.19 -39.62 -50.45
CA LYS A 1015 52.06 -40.13 -49.08
C LYS A 1015 53.27 -39.90 -48.19
#